data_AF-A0A2P5DLV9-F1
#
_entry.id   AF-A0A2P5DLV9-F1
#
_cell.length_a   1.000
_cell.length_b   1.000
_cell.length_c   1.000
_cell.angle_alpha   90.00
_cell.angle_beta   90.00
_cell.angle_gamma   90.00
#
_symmetry.space_group_name_H-M   'P 1'
#
loop_
_entity.id
_entity.type
_entity.pdbx_description
1 polymer ?
#
loop_
_entity_poly.entity_id
_entity_poly.type
_entity_poly.pdbx_seq_one_letter_code
_entity_poly.pdbx_strand_id
1 'polypeptide(L)'
;MFQYSIILLFLIVGGCVCNGVAVDHDDQVVAICLESDREALLDFKNGLEDADRNPGLSSWKGSNCCRWWGISCENGTGAVTHVDLHNPHPQTSEYLEFQDYTIFPDYADEGFDFSDRYGFWKLSGEIRPSLTKLKSLAYLDLSFNSFNGISIPNFLGSLQKLQYLNLSNAGFNGPIPPHLGNLSSLRSGLQGRIPLGLSDLPKLQFLRLGSNSLTASSSQLLNGRWEKIQILDLGFSGIQGEIPASIGNMTSLIYLDLLGNDVQGGIPSSVGKLCNLKFFRISDSNLNGTLPESLEESQNCVSKSPLASLRFLDLSNNRLSGSLPEWLGQLQNLIKLIFYNLFEGSIPLPVGDIRSLDLSNNQFSGSIPENISDSFPNLSFLSLARNQIEGEIPTSIGKMTYLLVIDLSSNNLTGTIPASIGNSSDLKALDLSKNGLSGDIPSTLGQLSHLQTLHLSENQLSGQIPSSFQNLSRLETLDLKSNRLTGRIPRWIGEGFEHLRILSLRSNGFFGELPSDNLSNLSSLQVLDLAKNHLNGAIPASFGDFKSMSQVQNRVQYLSYGTFDDGMYYEENMVVNMRGQSLPYTKTLSLVISLDLSGNNLSGELPAELTKLLGLVVLSLSGNHISGHIPVDISKLGQLLSLDLSSNKLFGPIPESLSTLSFLGYLNLSNNRFSGMIPYTGHMTTFEASSFAGNPRLCGLPLIVRCQGDGHDEDDGSNKVLVSESKDNLIDKWFYLSVGLGFAAGLLVPFLLMAARKTWSEAYFGLVDKVAETTSLLRHKRAKHMRSSGHLHRNLVTWAMGLSHRKSFFDDPGFTIVVGPRFYPLTHSATNVKHDALRAKERLHLFEATLLEEGCFDSVVDGCDGVFHTASPVTFTGNDPQAELIEPAVKGTLNVLRSCVKVPSLKRVVLTSSTASCLYTGKPLTPDVIVDETWFSDPVFCEKSELWYMLSKTLAEEAAWKFAKENGIDLVALNPAFVIGPLLQPTLHFTVGTILNHINEVKFPNKVYRYVDVRDVALAHIQAFEVPSASGRYCLVGHIVHLSEALNILRKLYPTLSIPEECEDDKPLVQGYQISNEKAKSFGINFVPLEVTLRDTVESFKENGCLDSDQKALVDRRNGLEDPENRFHHGNRETVVNAEV
;
A
#
# COMPACT_ATOMS: atom_id res chain seq x y z
N MET A 1 32.90 1.10 -62.40
CA MET A 1 33.05 2.56 -62.41
C MET A 1 32.90 2.99 -63.86
N PHE A 2 32.07 3.96 -64.22
CA PHE A 2 32.45 5.34 -63.96
C PHE A 2 31.41 6.03 -63.09
N GLN A 3 31.63 5.76 -61.81
CA GLN A 3 31.06 6.35 -60.62
C GLN A 3 30.68 7.84 -60.76
N TYR A 4 29.56 8.18 -60.13
CA TYR A 4 29.35 9.44 -59.40
C TYR A 4 29.20 10.77 -60.16
N SER A 5 28.37 10.83 -61.21
CA SER A 5 27.93 12.15 -61.74
C SER A 5 26.44 12.32 -62.08
N ILE A 6 25.57 11.34 -61.79
CA ILE A 6 24.13 11.43 -62.12
C ILE A 6 23.26 11.39 -60.85
N ILE A 7 23.68 12.08 -59.78
CA ILE A 7 22.91 12.15 -58.53
C ILE A 7 22.47 13.59 -58.17
N LEU A 8 22.81 14.63 -58.95
CA LEU A 8 22.54 16.01 -58.55
C LEU A 8 21.59 16.83 -59.45
N LEU A 9 20.86 16.22 -60.41
CA LEU A 9 20.08 17.00 -61.38
C LEU A 9 18.58 16.65 -61.50
N PHE A 10 18.04 15.81 -60.60
CA PHE A 10 16.62 15.43 -60.62
C PHE A 10 15.84 15.79 -59.35
N LEU A 11 16.33 16.76 -58.58
CA LEU A 11 15.49 17.54 -57.68
C LEU A 11 15.13 18.85 -58.39
N ILE A 12 13.85 19.25 -58.29
CA ILE A 12 13.22 20.46 -58.82
C ILE A 12 12.53 20.22 -60.19
N VAL A 13 11.27 19.74 -60.14
CA VAL A 13 10.03 20.37 -60.68
C VAL A 13 8.89 19.32 -60.67
N GLY A 14 7.73 19.71 -60.12
CA GLY A 14 6.42 19.03 -59.96
C GLY A 14 6.02 17.91 -60.93
N GLY A 15 5.20 16.93 -60.59
CA GLY A 15 3.93 17.04 -59.86
C GLY A 15 2.84 16.29 -60.64
N CYS A 16 2.19 15.33 -59.97
CA CYS A 16 0.88 14.72 -60.24
C CYS A 16 0.60 13.84 -61.49
N VAL A 17 -0.17 12.78 -61.17
CA VAL A 17 -1.04 11.91 -61.98
C VAL A 17 -0.36 10.77 -62.73
N CYS A 18 -0.55 9.54 -62.24
CA CYS A 18 -1.26 8.49 -62.98
C CYS A 18 -1.55 7.26 -62.10
N ASN A 19 -2.80 6.81 -62.18
CA ASN A 19 -3.31 5.56 -61.61
C ASN A 19 -2.49 4.35 -62.10
N GLY A 20 -2.03 3.54 -61.15
CA GLY A 20 -1.54 2.20 -61.42
C GLY A 20 -2.70 1.24 -61.67
N VAL A 21 -2.69 0.60 -62.83
CA VAL A 21 -3.23 -0.75 -63.00
C VAL A 21 -2.02 -1.67 -62.94
N ALA A 22 -1.82 -2.36 -61.82
CA ALA A 22 -0.92 -3.49 -61.71
C ALA A 22 -1.78 -4.76 -61.67
N VAL A 23 -1.54 -5.63 -62.65
CA VAL A 23 -2.07 -6.98 -62.74
C VAL A 23 -1.34 -7.82 -61.70
N ASP A 24 -2.09 -8.40 -60.77
CA ASP A 24 -1.58 -9.35 -59.79
C ASP A 24 -1.93 -10.78 -60.28
N HIS A 25 -0.89 -11.60 -60.43
CA HIS A 25 -1.01 -13.05 -60.55
C HIS A 25 -0.01 -13.65 -59.58
N ASP A 26 -0.46 -13.80 -58.34
CA ASP A 26 -0.02 -14.88 -57.47
C ASP A 26 -1.28 -15.49 -56.84
N ASP A 27 -1.83 -16.51 -57.51
CA ASP A 27 -2.88 -17.38 -56.98
C ASP A 27 -2.26 -18.21 -55.83
N GLN A 28 -2.07 -17.60 -54.66
CA GLN A 28 -2.10 -18.38 -53.43
C GLN A 28 -3.50 -18.98 -53.35
N VAL A 29 -3.56 -20.31 -53.40
CA VAL A 29 -4.78 -21.08 -53.12
C VAL A 29 -5.28 -20.66 -51.75
N VAL A 30 -6.19 -19.70 -51.72
CA VAL A 30 -6.79 -19.19 -50.49
C VAL A 30 -7.52 -20.37 -49.89
N ALA A 31 -6.98 -20.91 -48.79
CA ALA A 31 -7.62 -22.00 -48.07
C ALA A 31 -9.04 -21.55 -47.73
N ILE A 32 -10.01 -22.22 -48.34
CA ILE A 32 -11.43 -21.93 -48.11
C ILE A 32 -11.76 -22.62 -46.81
N CYS A 33 -12.16 -21.83 -45.81
CA CYS A 33 -12.58 -22.33 -44.51
C CYS A 33 -13.55 -23.51 -44.65
N LEU A 34 -13.31 -24.59 -43.91
CA LEU A 34 -14.26 -25.68 -43.81
C LEU A 34 -15.60 -25.16 -43.29
N GLU A 35 -16.68 -25.45 -44.01
CA GLU A 35 -18.01 -24.95 -43.63
C GLU A 35 -18.42 -25.38 -42.21
N SER A 36 -18.03 -26.60 -41.80
CA SER A 36 -18.24 -27.09 -40.44
C SER A 36 -17.50 -26.27 -39.37
N ASP A 37 -16.30 -25.79 -39.69
CA ASP A 37 -15.48 -24.99 -38.78
C ASP A 37 -16.01 -23.54 -38.75
N ARG A 38 -16.45 -23.01 -39.89
CA ARG A 38 -17.15 -21.73 -40.00
C ARG A 38 -18.40 -21.70 -39.13
N GLU A 39 -19.25 -22.71 -39.24
CA GLU A 39 -20.46 -22.85 -38.44
C GLU A 39 -20.14 -22.98 -36.94
N ALA A 40 -19.08 -23.73 -36.60
CA ALA A 40 -18.63 -23.87 -35.21
C ALA A 40 -18.15 -22.55 -34.62
N LEU A 41 -17.41 -21.74 -35.38
CA LEU A 41 -16.95 -20.41 -34.97
C LEU A 41 -18.10 -19.41 -34.86
N LEU A 42 -19.10 -19.44 -35.76
CA LEU A 42 -20.28 -18.58 -35.65
C LEU A 42 -21.15 -18.94 -34.46
N ASP A 43 -21.35 -20.24 -34.19
CA ASP A 43 -22.02 -20.68 -32.98
C ASP A 43 -21.22 -20.27 -31.74
N PHE A 44 -19.89 -20.37 -31.76
CA PHE A 44 -19.02 -19.88 -30.69
C PHE A 44 -19.19 -18.37 -30.46
N LYS A 45 -19.15 -17.55 -31.53
CA LYS A 45 -19.40 -16.11 -31.48
C LYS A 45 -20.75 -15.77 -30.84
N ASN A 46 -21.81 -16.53 -31.16
CA ASN A 46 -23.15 -16.32 -30.59
C ASN A 46 -23.24 -16.60 -29.09
N GLY A 47 -22.22 -17.26 -28.50
CA GLY A 47 -22.11 -17.43 -27.05
C GLY A 47 -21.52 -16.21 -26.36
N LEU A 48 -20.75 -15.40 -27.07
CA LEU A 48 -20.04 -14.25 -26.50
C LEU A 48 -20.98 -13.03 -26.40
N GLU A 49 -20.95 -12.38 -25.25
CA GLU A 49 -21.66 -11.11 -25.02
C GLU A 49 -20.91 -9.95 -25.68
N ASP A 50 -21.64 -8.93 -26.15
CA ASP A 50 -21.12 -7.77 -26.87
C ASP A 50 -20.21 -8.07 -28.09
N ALA A 51 -20.31 -9.29 -28.64
CA ALA A 51 -19.54 -9.75 -29.79
C ALA A 51 -19.68 -8.89 -31.06
N ASP A 52 -20.80 -8.17 -31.20
CA ASP A 52 -21.05 -7.27 -32.34
C ASP A 52 -20.55 -5.83 -32.09
N ARG A 53 -20.20 -5.48 -30.85
CA ARG A 53 -19.54 -4.21 -30.49
C ARG A 53 -18.01 -4.35 -30.48
N ASN A 54 -17.49 -5.56 -30.37
CA ASN A 54 -16.07 -5.85 -30.52
C ASN A 54 -15.65 -5.75 -32.02
N PRO A 55 -14.75 -4.82 -32.39
CA PRO A 55 -14.37 -4.62 -33.79
C PRO A 55 -13.61 -5.82 -34.39
N GLY A 56 -12.93 -6.64 -33.58
CA GLY A 56 -12.31 -7.90 -34.02
C GLY A 56 -13.35 -8.94 -34.42
N LEU A 57 -14.31 -9.24 -33.53
CA LEU A 57 -15.41 -10.18 -33.83
C LEU A 57 -16.41 -9.66 -34.87
N SER A 58 -16.44 -8.35 -35.14
CA SER A 58 -17.18 -7.77 -36.26
C SER A 58 -16.68 -8.24 -37.64
N SER A 59 -15.44 -8.73 -37.71
CA SER A 59 -14.87 -9.32 -38.93
C SER A 59 -15.40 -10.73 -39.20
N TRP A 60 -16.04 -11.38 -38.22
CA TRP A 60 -16.53 -12.75 -38.31
C TRP A 60 -17.84 -12.80 -39.12
N LYS A 61 -17.72 -12.46 -40.40
CA LYS A 61 -18.81 -12.39 -41.38
C LYS A 61 -18.30 -12.86 -42.75
N GLY A 62 -19.21 -13.35 -43.57
CA GLY A 62 -18.87 -13.90 -44.90
C GLY A 62 -18.55 -15.40 -44.88
N SER A 63 -18.07 -15.91 -46.03
CA SER A 63 -17.94 -17.34 -46.29
C SER A 63 -16.57 -17.94 -45.94
N ASN A 64 -15.51 -17.13 -45.78
CA ASN A 64 -14.18 -17.64 -45.47
C ASN A 64 -13.70 -17.21 -44.07
N CYS A 65 -13.87 -18.10 -43.08
CA CYS A 65 -13.45 -17.84 -41.71
C CYS A 65 -11.92 -17.70 -41.53
N CYS A 66 -11.11 -18.21 -42.46
CA CYS A 66 -9.65 -18.11 -42.40
C CYS A 66 -9.14 -16.67 -42.61
N ARG A 67 -10.04 -15.73 -42.91
CA ARG A 67 -9.78 -14.28 -43.00
C ARG A 67 -10.33 -13.50 -41.81
N TRP A 68 -10.93 -14.17 -40.84
CA TRP A 68 -11.47 -13.52 -39.67
C TRP A 68 -10.35 -13.17 -38.70
N TRP A 69 -10.48 -12.01 -38.04
CA TRP A 69 -9.57 -11.57 -36.99
C TRP A 69 -9.47 -12.64 -35.91
N GLY A 70 -8.25 -12.98 -35.51
CA GLY A 70 -8.00 -14.04 -34.53
C GLY A 70 -8.11 -15.47 -35.04
N ILE A 71 -8.43 -15.71 -36.32
CA ILE A 71 -8.58 -17.07 -36.88
C ILE A 71 -7.44 -17.38 -37.84
N SER A 72 -6.79 -18.53 -37.67
CA SER A 72 -5.83 -19.07 -38.65
C SER A 72 -6.17 -20.50 -39.03
N CYS A 73 -5.91 -20.85 -40.29
CA CYS A 73 -6.24 -22.15 -40.88
C CYS A 73 -5.00 -22.86 -41.45
N GLU A 74 -5.07 -24.18 -41.53
CA GLU A 74 -4.05 -25.01 -42.18
C GLU A 74 -4.07 -24.82 -43.70
N ASN A 75 -2.90 -24.54 -44.29
CA ASN A 75 -2.73 -24.37 -45.72
C ASN A 75 -2.99 -25.70 -46.46
N GLY A 76 -4.06 -25.74 -47.25
CA GLY A 76 -4.45 -26.88 -48.09
C GLY A 76 -5.77 -27.56 -47.68
N THR A 77 -6.11 -27.57 -46.39
CA THR A 77 -7.36 -28.17 -45.89
C THR A 77 -8.42 -27.13 -45.52
N GLY A 78 -8.00 -25.90 -45.21
CA GLY A 78 -8.91 -24.85 -44.72
C GLY A 78 -9.47 -25.12 -43.33
N ALA A 79 -8.91 -26.10 -42.62
CA ALA A 79 -9.30 -26.42 -41.25
C ALA A 79 -8.74 -25.38 -40.28
N VAL A 80 -9.57 -24.93 -39.33
CA VAL A 80 -9.16 -23.94 -38.33
C VAL A 80 -8.17 -24.58 -37.36
N THR A 81 -7.03 -23.91 -37.17
CA THR A 81 -5.94 -24.36 -36.31
C THR A 81 -5.68 -23.42 -35.14
N HIS A 82 -6.00 -22.13 -35.28
CA HIS A 82 -5.80 -21.12 -34.25
C HIS A 82 -7.07 -20.30 -34.03
N VAL A 83 -7.38 -20.09 -32.75
CA VAL A 83 -8.36 -19.10 -32.29
C VAL A 83 -7.65 -18.23 -31.26
N ASP A 84 -7.39 -16.98 -31.62
CA ASP A 84 -6.71 -15.99 -30.81
C ASP A 84 -7.66 -14.80 -30.57
N LEU A 85 -8.13 -14.68 -29.35
CA LEU A 85 -9.05 -13.63 -28.92
C LEU A 85 -8.50 -12.86 -27.71
N HIS A 86 -7.17 -12.81 -27.54
CA HIS A 86 -6.58 -12.04 -26.44
C HIS A 86 -6.96 -10.56 -26.52
N ASN A 87 -7.19 -9.94 -25.36
CA ASN A 87 -7.48 -8.51 -25.28
C ASN A 87 -6.19 -7.70 -25.07
N PRO A 88 -5.91 -6.66 -25.88
CA PRO A 88 -4.75 -5.81 -25.68
C PRO A 88 -4.94 -4.85 -24.48
N HIS A 89 -4.39 -5.20 -23.32
CA HIS A 89 -4.12 -4.25 -22.21
C HIS A 89 -2.89 -3.38 -22.57
N PRO A 90 -2.67 -2.16 -22.02
CA PRO A 90 -1.45 -1.39 -22.30
C PRO A 90 -0.24 -2.29 -22.17
N GLN A 91 0.48 -2.42 -23.30
CA GLN A 91 1.69 -3.20 -23.42
C GLN A 91 2.73 -2.60 -22.48
N THR A 92 2.80 -3.12 -21.25
CA THR A 92 4.01 -2.99 -20.46
C THR A 92 5.12 -3.73 -21.21
N SER A 93 6.32 -3.16 -21.24
CA SER A 93 7.48 -3.64 -22.00
C SER A 93 7.81 -5.13 -21.78
N GLU A 94 7.35 -5.75 -20.68
CA GLU A 94 7.44 -7.19 -20.43
C GLU A 94 6.72 -8.08 -21.46
N TYR A 95 5.70 -7.57 -22.18
CA TYR A 95 4.91 -8.37 -23.14
C TYR A 95 5.47 -8.34 -24.57
N LEU A 96 6.31 -7.36 -24.92
CA LEU A 96 6.81 -7.14 -26.28
C LEU A 96 8.12 -7.89 -26.61
N GLU A 97 8.88 -8.35 -25.62
CA GLU A 97 10.17 -9.03 -25.86
C GLU A 97 10.07 -10.43 -26.49
N PHE A 98 8.87 -10.99 -26.68
CA PHE A 98 8.71 -12.36 -27.21
C PHE A 98 7.92 -12.50 -28.51
N GLN A 99 7.40 -11.41 -29.09
CA GLN A 99 6.71 -11.46 -30.38
C GLN A 99 7.56 -11.09 -31.60
N ASP A 100 8.75 -10.50 -31.44
CA ASP A 100 9.51 -10.04 -32.62
C ASP A 100 10.93 -10.62 -32.73
N TYR A 101 11.01 -11.81 -33.32
CA TYR A 101 12.19 -12.28 -34.05
C TYR A 101 11.84 -12.47 -35.53
N THR A 102 11.14 -11.52 -36.17
CA THR A 102 11.18 -11.36 -37.63
C THR A 102 10.85 -9.92 -38.10
N ILE A 103 11.91 -9.12 -38.30
CA ILE A 103 12.08 -8.15 -39.43
C ILE A 103 11.32 -6.80 -39.38
N PHE A 104 12.08 -5.75 -39.00
CA PHE A 104 12.20 -4.35 -39.51
C PHE A 104 11.35 -3.18 -38.95
N PRO A 105 11.88 -1.91 -39.05
CA PRO A 105 12.21 -1.09 -37.89
C PRO A 105 11.58 0.33 -37.92
N ASP A 106 12.05 1.19 -37.02
CA ASP A 106 11.98 2.66 -37.02
C ASP A 106 10.59 3.29 -36.91
N TYR A 107 10.29 3.82 -35.72
CA TYR A 107 9.76 5.17 -35.45
C TYR A 107 9.28 5.20 -33.99
N ALA A 108 10.19 5.53 -33.07
CA ALA A 108 9.86 5.88 -31.70
C ALA A 108 10.52 7.24 -31.38
N ASP A 109 9.88 8.30 -31.86
CA ASP A 109 10.03 9.64 -31.31
C ASP A 109 8.67 10.34 -31.40
N GLU A 110 8.38 11.16 -30.40
CA GLU A 110 7.11 11.85 -30.11
C GLU A 110 6.06 11.08 -29.28
N GLY A 111 5.81 11.64 -28.08
CA GLY A 111 4.79 11.19 -27.16
C GLY A 111 3.41 11.13 -27.79
N PHE A 112 2.90 9.91 -27.93
CA PHE A 112 1.52 9.65 -28.29
C PHE A 112 0.82 8.92 -27.15
N ASP A 113 -0.22 9.58 -26.63
CA ASP A 113 -1.23 9.00 -25.76
C ASP A 113 -1.91 7.82 -26.48
N PHE A 114 -1.64 6.60 -26.02
CA PHE A 114 -2.17 5.36 -26.61
C PHE A 114 -3.62 5.07 -26.18
N SER A 115 -4.25 5.91 -25.36
CA SER A 115 -5.57 5.59 -24.77
C SER A 115 -6.78 5.88 -25.67
N ASP A 116 -6.63 6.65 -26.76
CA ASP A 116 -7.80 7.25 -27.44
C ASP A 116 -8.15 6.67 -28.83
N ARG A 117 -7.44 5.65 -29.36
CA ARG A 117 -7.78 5.08 -30.70
C ARG A 117 -8.09 3.59 -30.79
N TYR A 118 -7.83 2.81 -29.75
CA TYR A 118 -8.28 1.41 -29.66
C TYR A 118 -8.98 1.24 -28.32
N GLY A 119 -10.32 1.21 -28.34
CA GLY A 119 -11.09 0.90 -27.13
C GLY A 119 -10.67 -0.46 -26.56
N PHE A 120 -10.63 -0.58 -25.24
CA PHE A 120 -10.37 -1.83 -24.55
C PHE A 120 -11.59 -2.75 -24.69
N TRP A 121 -11.44 -3.95 -25.27
CA TRP A 121 -12.56 -4.84 -25.55
C TRP A 121 -12.53 -6.08 -24.67
N LYS A 122 -13.28 -6.06 -23.57
CA LYS A 122 -13.45 -7.24 -22.71
C LYS A 122 -14.43 -8.21 -23.37
N LEU A 123 -14.01 -9.43 -23.72
CA LEU A 123 -14.95 -10.49 -24.10
C LEU A 123 -15.52 -11.15 -22.85
N SER A 124 -16.85 -11.33 -22.83
CA SER A 124 -17.60 -12.05 -21.80
C SER A 124 -18.63 -13.00 -22.44
N GLY A 125 -19.46 -13.68 -21.65
CA GLY A 125 -20.48 -14.61 -22.14
C GLY A 125 -20.04 -16.09 -22.13
N GLU A 126 -20.77 -16.95 -22.83
CA GLU A 126 -20.60 -18.40 -22.79
C GLU A 126 -19.55 -18.90 -23.81
N ILE A 127 -18.57 -19.67 -23.33
CA ILE A 127 -17.69 -20.46 -24.21
C ILE A 127 -18.43 -21.73 -24.65
N ARG A 128 -19.05 -21.65 -25.83
CA ARG A 128 -19.90 -22.72 -26.34
C ARG A 128 -19.12 -23.98 -26.72
N PRO A 129 -19.72 -25.18 -26.54
CA PRO A 129 -19.15 -26.47 -26.97
C PRO A 129 -18.89 -26.61 -28.47
N SER A 130 -19.33 -25.66 -29.30
CA SER A 130 -19.06 -25.67 -30.74
C SER A 130 -17.57 -25.74 -31.05
N LEU A 131 -16.68 -25.24 -30.18
CA LEU A 131 -15.24 -25.38 -30.32
C LEU A 131 -14.76 -26.84 -30.43
N THR A 132 -15.47 -27.82 -29.87
CA THR A 132 -15.10 -29.25 -30.02
C THR A 132 -15.25 -29.75 -31.46
N LYS A 133 -16.00 -29.04 -32.30
CA LYS A 133 -16.16 -29.37 -33.71
C LYS A 133 -14.90 -29.01 -34.51
N LEU A 134 -14.05 -28.12 -34.00
CA LEU A 134 -12.77 -27.73 -34.60
C LEU A 134 -11.70 -28.81 -34.37
N LYS A 135 -11.77 -29.89 -35.14
CA LYS A 135 -10.89 -31.07 -35.00
C LYS A 135 -9.40 -30.79 -35.22
N SER A 136 -9.08 -29.66 -35.84
CA SER A 136 -7.71 -29.22 -36.12
C SER A 136 -7.19 -28.15 -35.16
N LEU A 137 -7.99 -27.71 -34.18
CA LEU A 137 -7.62 -26.65 -33.25
C LEU A 137 -6.39 -27.05 -32.42
N ALA A 138 -5.33 -26.26 -32.57
CA ALA A 138 -4.04 -26.44 -31.91
C ALA A 138 -3.68 -25.26 -31.01
N TYR A 139 -4.27 -24.08 -31.23
CA TYR A 139 -4.00 -22.86 -30.47
C TYR A 139 -5.30 -22.20 -30.02
N LEU A 140 -5.41 -21.95 -28.71
CA LEU A 140 -6.51 -21.21 -28.10
C LEU A 140 -5.96 -20.17 -27.12
N ASP A 141 -6.12 -18.89 -27.44
CA ASP A 141 -5.82 -17.77 -26.54
C ASP A 141 -7.09 -16.99 -26.23
N LEU A 142 -7.42 -16.91 -24.94
CA LEU A 142 -8.56 -16.17 -24.41
C LEU A 142 -8.12 -15.17 -23.32
N SER A 143 -6.82 -14.88 -23.22
CA SER A 143 -6.26 -14.08 -22.12
C SER A 143 -6.74 -12.62 -22.11
N PHE A 144 -6.68 -11.99 -20.93
CA PHE A 144 -7.08 -10.58 -20.70
C PHE A 144 -8.55 -10.26 -21.01
N ASN A 145 -9.39 -11.29 -21.08
CA ASN A 145 -10.84 -11.16 -21.19
C ASN A 145 -11.53 -11.26 -19.81
N SER A 146 -12.84 -11.21 -19.81
CA SER A 146 -13.66 -11.01 -18.61
C SER A 146 -14.87 -11.95 -18.71
N PHE A 147 -14.61 -13.26 -18.65
CA PHE A 147 -15.63 -14.30 -18.82
C PHE A 147 -16.60 -14.44 -17.63
N ASN A 148 -16.84 -13.37 -16.87
CA ASN A 148 -17.84 -13.19 -15.84
C ASN A 148 -17.90 -14.29 -14.77
N GLY A 149 -16.76 -14.92 -14.47
CA GLY A 149 -16.70 -16.02 -13.52
C GLY A 149 -17.35 -17.31 -14.02
N ILE A 150 -17.45 -17.56 -15.33
CA ILE A 150 -17.87 -18.88 -15.80
C ILE A 150 -16.79 -19.92 -15.54
N SER A 151 -17.18 -21.18 -15.36
CA SER A 151 -16.23 -22.29 -15.22
C SER A 151 -15.58 -22.62 -16.56
N ILE A 152 -14.30 -23.02 -16.54
CA ILE A 152 -13.63 -23.57 -17.72
C ILE A 152 -14.51 -24.73 -18.24
N PRO A 153 -14.95 -24.72 -19.50
CA PRO A 153 -15.81 -25.77 -20.00
C PRO A 153 -15.10 -27.13 -20.04
N ASN A 154 -15.76 -28.15 -19.49
CA ASN A 154 -15.24 -29.53 -19.43
C ASN A 154 -14.77 -30.07 -20.78
N PHE A 155 -15.35 -29.59 -21.88
CA PHE A 155 -15.05 -30.04 -23.21
C PHE A 155 -13.68 -29.58 -23.73
N LEU A 156 -13.04 -28.57 -23.15
CA LEU A 156 -11.71 -28.13 -23.60
C LEU A 156 -10.66 -29.25 -23.46
N GLY A 157 -10.81 -30.13 -22.46
CA GLY A 157 -9.99 -31.34 -22.32
C GLY A 157 -10.19 -32.38 -23.42
N SER A 158 -11.23 -32.26 -24.26
CA SER A 158 -11.46 -33.15 -25.41
C SER A 158 -10.72 -32.72 -26.69
N LEU A 159 -10.05 -31.56 -26.69
CA LEU A 159 -9.32 -31.01 -27.84
C LEU A 159 -7.96 -31.71 -28.02
N GLN A 160 -7.97 -32.88 -28.66
CA GLN A 160 -6.79 -33.78 -28.78
C GLN A 160 -5.57 -33.21 -29.54
N LYS A 161 -5.72 -32.10 -30.25
CA LYS A 161 -4.63 -31.44 -31.00
C LYS A 161 -4.12 -30.15 -30.35
N LEU A 162 -4.70 -29.73 -29.22
CA LEU A 162 -4.33 -28.50 -28.53
C LEU A 162 -2.85 -28.54 -28.08
N GLN A 163 -2.09 -27.52 -28.44
CA GLN A 163 -0.65 -27.34 -28.18
C GLN A 163 -0.38 -26.07 -27.38
N TYR A 164 -1.19 -25.04 -27.61
CA TYR A 164 -1.15 -23.74 -26.93
C TYR A 164 -2.49 -23.45 -26.27
N LEU A 165 -2.46 -23.20 -24.97
CA LEU A 165 -3.61 -22.77 -24.18
C LEU A 165 -3.20 -21.61 -23.28
N ASN A 166 -3.84 -20.46 -23.49
CA ASN A 166 -3.67 -19.28 -22.65
C ASN A 166 -5.02 -18.79 -22.13
N LEU A 167 -5.20 -18.87 -20.81
CA LEU A 167 -6.41 -18.44 -20.10
C LEU A 167 -6.08 -17.41 -19.00
N SER A 168 -4.88 -16.83 -19.01
CA SER A 168 -4.44 -15.87 -17.97
C SER A 168 -5.31 -14.62 -17.97
N ASN A 169 -5.65 -14.11 -16.79
CA ASN A 169 -6.47 -12.90 -16.62
C ASN A 169 -7.74 -12.90 -17.48
N ALA A 170 -8.40 -14.05 -17.63
CA ALA A 170 -9.59 -14.19 -18.48
C ALA A 170 -10.92 -14.20 -17.70
N GLY A 171 -10.89 -14.09 -16.36
CA GLY A 171 -12.12 -14.02 -15.55
C GLY A 171 -12.89 -15.35 -15.37
N PHE A 172 -12.24 -16.52 -15.51
CA PHE A 172 -12.89 -17.82 -15.27
C PHE A 172 -13.02 -18.17 -13.77
N ASN A 173 -14.21 -18.57 -13.31
CA ASN A 173 -14.43 -19.13 -11.97
C ASN A 173 -15.00 -20.55 -11.99
N GLY A 174 -14.40 -21.46 -11.25
CA GLY A 174 -14.82 -22.86 -11.11
C GLY A 174 -13.63 -23.78 -10.88
N PRO A 175 -13.82 -25.07 -10.53
CA PRO A 175 -12.71 -26.02 -10.52
C PRO A 175 -12.23 -26.29 -11.96
N ILE A 176 -10.94 -26.59 -12.15
CA ILE A 176 -10.47 -27.10 -13.45
C ILE A 176 -11.18 -28.44 -13.71
N PRO A 177 -11.82 -28.62 -14.88
CA PRO A 177 -12.49 -29.87 -15.23
C PRO A 177 -11.65 -31.13 -14.99
N PRO A 178 -12.15 -32.15 -14.27
CA PRO A 178 -11.41 -33.39 -14.03
C PRO A 178 -11.14 -34.20 -15.31
N HIS A 179 -11.87 -33.92 -16.41
CA HIS A 179 -11.58 -34.47 -17.73
C HIS A 179 -10.34 -33.89 -18.42
N LEU A 180 -9.74 -32.80 -17.90
CA LEU A 180 -8.39 -32.38 -18.29
C LEU A 180 -7.28 -33.24 -17.64
N GLY A 181 -7.59 -34.11 -16.67
CA GLY A 181 -6.61 -34.99 -16.04
C GLY A 181 -7.20 -35.77 -14.86
N ASN A 182 -7.53 -37.04 -15.08
CA ASN A 182 -8.42 -37.86 -14.25
C ASN A 182 -7.89 -38.21 -12.82
N LEU A 183 -8.29 -37.45 -11.79
CA LEU A 183 -8.77 -37.89 -10.44
C LEU A 183 -8.93 -36.71 -9.45
N SER A 184 -10.03 -36.75 -8.68
CA SER A 184 -10.37 -36.07 -7.40
C SER A 184 -10.58 -34.53 -7.30
N SER A 185 -11.82 -34.23 -6.88
CA SER A 185 -12.43 -33.09 -6.17
C SER A 185 -11.54 -32.06 -5.44
N LEU A 186 -11.77 -30.75 -5.66
CA LEU A 186 -12.41 -29.77 -4.74
C LEU A 186 -12.42 -28.34 -5.36
N ARG A 187 -13.40 -27.52 -4.95
CA ARG A 187 -14.11 -26.36 -5.56
C ARG A 187 -13.39 -24.99 -5.34
N SER A 188 -13.62 -23.83 -5.98
CA SER A 188 -14.19 -23.35 -7.28
C SER A 188 -13.78 -21.86 -7.51
N GLY A 189 -13.12 -21.46 -8.62
CA GLY A 189 -12.77 -20.04 -8.88
C GLY A 189 -11.60 -19.71 -9.84
N LEU A 190 -11.27 -20.53 -10.84
CA LEU A 190 -10.05 -21.36 -10.76
C LEU A 190 -9.41 -21.40 -9.36
N GLN A 191 -10.13 -22.06 -8.49
CA GLN A 191 -9.71 -22.42 -7.15
C GLN A 191 -9.78 -23.94 -7.07
N GLY A 192 -8.78 -24.54 -6.46
CA GLY A 192 -8.57 -25.98 -6.45
C GLY A 192 -7.16 -26.37 -6.86
N ARG A 193 -6.90 -27.68 -6.90
CA ARG A 193 -5.58 -28.19 -7.30
C ARG A 193 -5.42 -28.16 -8.81
N ILE A 194 -4.26 -27.72 -9.31
CA ILE A 194 -3.88 -27.93 -10.73
C ILE A 194 -3.94 -29.44 -11.01
N PRO A 195 -4.75 -29.92 -11.98
CA PRO A 195 -4.87 -31.35 -12.25
C PRO A 195 -3.53 -31.92 -12.72
N LEU A 196 -3.03 -32.93 -12.00
CA LEU A 196 -1.76 -33.56 -12.34
C LEU A 196 -1.77 -34.20 -13.74
N GLY A 197 -2.94 -34.60 -14.24
CA GLY A 197 -3.08 -35.16 -15.58
C GLY A 197 -2.88 -34.16 -16.73
N LEU A 198 -2.79 -32.85 -16.45
CA LEU A 198 -2.33 -31.89 -17.46
C LEU A 198 -0.91 -32.23 -17.94
N SER A 199 -0.07 -32.75 -17.04
CA SER A 199 1.28 -33.21 -17.37
C SER A 199 1.31 -34.43 -18.29
N ASP A 200 0.18 -35.16 -18.37
CA ASP A 200 0.05 -36.34 -19.22
C ASP A 200 -0.42 -35.98 -20.65
N LEU A 201 -0.65 -34.69 -20.97
CA LEU A 201 -1.00 -34.24 -22.32
C LEU A 201 0.22 -34.26 -23.25
N PRO A 202 0.33 -35.20 -24.21
CA PRO A 202 1.59 -35.52 -24.89
C PRO A 202 2.04 -34.47 -25.93
N LYS A 203 1.23 -33.43 -26.18
CA LYS A 203 1.49 -32.38 -27.19
C LYS A 203 1.56 -30.97 -26.60
N LEU A 204 1.28 -30.80 -25.31
CA LEU A 204 1.22 -29.46 -24.72
C LEU A 204 2.62 -28.85 -24.64
N GLN A 205 2.78 -27.67 -25.24
CA GLN A 205 4.06 -26.94 -25.31
C GLN A 205 3.99 -25.61 -24.55
N PHE A 206 2.80 -25.05 -24.38
CA PHE A 206 2.61 -23.75 -23.75
C PHE A 206 1.44 -23.81 -22.77
N LEU A 207 1.71 -23.44 -21.51
CA LEU A 207 0.71 -23.34 -20.47
C LEU A 207 0.95 -22.07 -19.64
N ARG A 208 -0.01 -21.14 -19.70
CA ARG A 208 -0.08 -20.00 -18.78
C ARG A 208 -1.39 -20.04 -18.01
N LEU A 209 -1.27 -20.17 -16.69
CA LEU A 209 -2.39 -20.15 -15.74
C LEU A 209 -2.14 -19.16 -14.59
N GLY A 210 -1.16 -18.26 -14.72
CA GLY A 210 -0.82 -17.29 -13.69
C GLY A 210 -1.94 -16.33 -13.31
N SER A 211 -1.82 -15.73 -12.12
CA SER A 211 -2.78 -14.76 -11.54
C SER A 211 -4.19 -15.32 -11.37
N ASN A 212 -4.26 -16.60 -11.00
CA ASN A 212 -5.50 -17.29 -10.64
C ASN A 212 -5.35 -17.89 -9.23
N SER A 213 -6.43 -18.07 -8.48
CA SER A 213 -6.42 -18.65 -7.12
C SER A 213 -6.19 -20.17 -7.09
N LEU A 214 -5.31 -20.67 -7.96
CA LEU A 214 -4.92 -22.07 -8.09
C LEU A 214 -4.03 -22.48 -6.93
N THR A 215 -4.02 -23.77 -6.62
CA THR A 215 -3.04 -24.36 -5.71
C THR A 215 -2.42 -25.57 -6.37
N ALA A 216 -1.15 -25.86 -6.11
CA ALA A 216 -0.57 -27.13 -6.51
C ALA A 216 0.60 -27.49 -5.61
N SER A 217 0.87 -28.77 -5.46
CA SER A 217 2.16 -29.17 -4.91
C SER A 217 3.22 -29.04 -6.00
N SER A 218 4.23 -28.19 -5.78
CA SER A 218 5.41 -28.04 -6.65
C SER A 218 6.04 -29.40 -6.95
N SER A 219 6.19 -30.24 -5.93
CA SER A 219 6.74 -31.61 -6.06
C SER A 219 5.94 -32.53 -6.99
N GLN A 220 4.63 -32.37 -7.04
CA GLN A 220 3.76 -33.18 -7.89
C GLN A 220 3.64 -32.60 -9.29
N LEU A 221 3.64 -31.27 -9.39
CA LEU A 221 3.51 -30.54 -10.65
C LEU A 221 4.79 -30.63 -11.48
N LEU A 222 5.96 -30.46 -10.84
CA LEU A 222 7.27 -30.48 -11.48
C LEU A 222 7.90 -31.88 -11.44
N ASN A 223 7.06 -32.93 -11.44
CA ASN A 223 7.46 -34.34 -11.31
C ASN A 223 8.22 -34.91 -12.54
N GLY A 224 8.51 -34.08 -13.55
CA GLY A 224 9.25 -34.48 -14.75
C GLY A 224 8.40 -35.09 -15.88
N ARG A 225 7.07 -35.16 -15.76
CA ARG A 225 6.20 -35.77 -16.79
C ARG A 225 5.89 -34.87 -17.99
N TRP A 226 6.18 -33.58 -17.90
CA TRP A 226 5.92 -32.63 -18.97
C TRP A 226 6.94 -32.74 -20.13
N GLU A 227 6.83 -33.79 -20.94
CA GLU A 227 7.85 -34.12 -21.96
C GLU A 227 8.00 -33.07 -23.07
N LYS A 228 6.96 -32.29 -23.36
CA LYS A 228 6.93 -31.30 -24.46
C LYS A 228 6.79 -29.85 -24.03
N ILE A 229 6.59 -29.58 -22.73
CA ILE A 229 6.35 -28.20 -22.27
C ILE A 229 7.58 -27.33 -22.51
N GLN A 230 7.36 -26.16 -23.10
CA GLN A 230 8.37 -25.14 -23.36
C GLN A 230 8.13 -23.91 -22.50
N ILE A 231 6.87 -23.51 -22.34
CA ILE A 231 6.50 -22.34 -21.52
C ILE A 231 5.55 -22.80 -20.43
N LEU A 232 5.97 -22.60 -19.19
CA LEU A 232 5.17 -22.84 -17.99
C LEU A 232 5.16 -21.58 -17.14
N ASP A 233 4.04 -20.87 -17.16
CA ASP A 233 3.80 -19.66 -16.37
C ASP A 233 2.66 -19.92 -15.39
N LEU A 234 3.02 -19.92 -14.12
CA LEU A 234 2.10 -20.14 -13.01
C LEU A 234 2.37 -19.09 -11.92
N GLY A 235 2.72 -17.86 -12.31
CA GLY A 235 2.89 -16.77 -11.36
C GLY A 235 1.61 -16.54 -10.53
N PHE A 236 1.75 -16.13 -9.28
CA PHE A 236 0.65 -15.82 -8.36
C PHE A 236 -0.43 -16.91 -8.31
N SER A 237 -0.01 -18.19 -8.22
CA SER A 237 -0.88 -19.37 -8.34
C SER A 237 -0.79 -20.33 -7.15
N GLY A 238 -0.71 -19.86 -5.90
CA GLY A 238 -0.79 -20.70 -4.69
C GLY A 238 0.01 -22.01 -4.68
N ILE A 239 1.11 -22.09 -5.44
CA ILE A 239 1.94 -23.31 -5.57
C ILE A 239 2.76 -23.44 -4.30
N GLN A 240 2.74 -24.63 -3.70
CA GLN A 240 3.34 -24.92 -2.40
C GLN A 240 4.30 -26.11 -2.47
N GLY A 241 5.29 -26.12 -1.57
CA GLY A 241 6.20 -27.24 -1.39
C GLY A 241 7.51 -27.13 -2.17
N GLU A 242 8.31 -28.18 -2.10
CA GLU A 242 9.69 -28.17 -2.63
C GLU A 242 9.76 -28.45 -4.13
N ILE A 243 10.74 -27.84 -4.79
CA ILE A 243 11.07 -28.13 -6.19
C ILE A 243 11.74 -29.50 -6.25
N PRO A 244 11.14 -30.50 -6.91
CA PRO A 244 11.68 -31.85 -6.95
C PRO A 244 12.84 -31.93 -7.95
N ALA A 245 13.82 -32.78 -7.68
CA ALA A 245 14.94 -33.02 -8.61
C ALA A 245 14.48 -33.52 -10.00
N SER A 246 13.29 -34.09 -10.10
CA SER A 246 12.68 -34.51 -11.37
C SER A 246 12.42 -33.35 -12.34
N ILE A 247 12.45 -32.09 -11.91
CA ILE A 247 12.33 -30.93 -12.80
C ILE A 247 13.37 -30.97 -13.93
N GLY A 248 14.57 -31.52 -13.65
CA GLY A 248 15.62 -31.69 -14.65
C GLY A 248 15.27 -32.61 -15.83
N ASN A 249 14.17 -33.37 -15.75
CA ASN A 249 13.67 -34.18 -16.86
C ASN A 249 12.83 -33.37 -17.86
N MET A 250 12.40 -32.15 -17.51
CA MET A 250 11.57 -31.28 -18.36
C MET A 250 12.44 -30.49 -19.36
N THR A 251 13.31 -31.17 -20.11
CA THR A 251 14.37 -30.55 -20.94
C THR A 251 13.87 -29.68 -22.10
N SER A 252 12.58 -29.73 -22.42
CA SER A 252 11.96 -28.85 -23.42
C SER A 252 11.69 -27.43 -22.90
N LEU A 253 11.77 -27.19 -21.59
CA LEU A 253 11.50 -25.88 -20.99
C LEU A 253 12.42 -24.78 -21.55
N ILE A 254 11.79 -23.67 -21.91
CA ILE A 254 12.39 -22.41 -22.36
C ILE A 254 12.05 -21.29 -21.37
N TYR A 255 10.85 -21.32 -20.78
CA TYR A 255 10.35 -20.31 -19.87
C TYR A 255 9.67 -20.98 -18.67
N LEU A 256 10.12 -20.62 -17.47
CA LEU A 256 9.52 -21.04 -16.21
C LEU A 256 9.33 -19.82 -15.31
N ASP A 257 8.07 -19.50 -15.01
CA ASP A 257 7.70 -18.45 -14.06
C ASP A 257 6.81 -19.03 -12.95
N LEU A 258 7.30 -18.92 -11.71
CA LEU A 258 6.63 -19.30 -10.47
C LEU A 258 6.59 -18.13 -9.47
N LEU A 259 6.68 -16.88 -9.94
CA LEU A 259 6.58 -15.65 -9.13
C LEU A 259 5.40 -15.70 -8.15
N GLY A 260 5.54 -15.17 -6.94
CA GLY A 260 4.42 -14.94 -6.02
C GLY A 260 3.72 -16.22 -5.55
N ASN A 261 4.46 -17.31 -5.40
CA ASN A 261 3.99 -18.60 -4.90
C ASN A 261 4.64 -18.95 -3.56
N ASP A 262 4.15 -19.99 -2.86
CA ASP A 262 4.72 -20.47 -1.60
C ASP A 262 5.67 -21.68 -1.82
N VAL A 263 6.51 -21.58 -2.85
CA VAL A 263 7.54 -22.59 -3.13
C VAL A 263 8.62 -22.51 -2.05
N GLN A 264 9.00 -23.65 -1.47
CA GLN A 264 9.96 -23.73 -0.37
C GLN A 264 11.13 -24.68 -0.67
N GLY A 265 12.09 -24.79 0.24
CA GLY A 265 13.28 -25.62 0.06
C GLY A 265 14.33 -24.99 -0.85
N GLY A 266 15.37 -25.76 -1.17
CA GLY A 266 16.47 -25.31 -2.04
C GLY A 266 16.23 -25.60 -3.52
N ILE A 267 17.02 -24.96 -4.38
CA ILE A 267 17.01 -25.23 -5.83
C ILE A 267 17.80 -26.52 -6.10
N PRO A 268 17.19 -27.56 -6.71
CA PRO A 268 17.89 -28.82 -6.96
C PRO A 268 18.95 -28.67 -8.07
N SER A 269 20.09 -29.35 -7.93
CA SER A 269 21.20 -29.36 -8.91
C SER A 269 20.76 -29.80 -10.32
N SER A 270 19.70 -30.59 -10.41
CA SER A 270 19.16 -31.11 -11.66
C SER A 270 18.62 -30.04 -12.62
N VAL A 271 18.36 -28.81 -12.15
CA VAL A 271 17.99 -27.69 -13.04
C VAL A 271 19.08 -27.43 -14.10
N GLY A 272 20.33 -27.82 -13.84
CA GLY A 272 21.44 -27.78 -14.80
C GLY A 272 21.16 -28.46 -16.13
N LYS A 273 20.27 -29.47 -16.14
CA LYS A 273 19.88 -30.23 -17.33
C LYS A 273 18.96 -29.47 -18.29
N LEU A 274 18.37 -28.35 -17.85
CA LEU A 274 17.40 -27.55 -18.60
C LEU A 274 18.08 -26.60 -19.59
N CYS A 275 18.79 -27.15 -20.57
CA CYS A 275 19.68 -26.35 -21.43
C CYS A 275 18.97 -25.44 -22.43
N ASN A 276 17.66 -25.59 -22.63
CA ASN A 276 16.85 -24.69 -23.46
C ASN A 276 16.27 -23.52 -22.66
N LEU A 277 16.36 -23.55 -21.32
CA LEU A 277 15.77 -22.56 -20.44
C LEU A 277 16.45 -21.21 -20.64
N LYS A 278 15.66 -20.21 -21.02
CA LYS A 278 16.07 -18.82 -21.24
C LYS A 278 15.62 -17.92 -20.10
N PHE A 279 14.45 -18.22 -19.53
CA PHE A 279 13.83 -17.41 -18.49
C PHE A 279 13.48 -18.29 -17.30
N PHE A 280 14.00 -17.93 -16.13
CA PHE A 280 13.77 -18.63 -14.89
C PHE A 280 13.46 -17.63 -13.76
N ARG A 281 12.20 -17.62 -13.32
CA ARG A 281 11.72 -16.75 -12.25
C ARG A 281 11.04 -17.56 -11.14
N ILE A 282 11.51 -17.39 -9.92
CA ILE A 282 10.86 -17.88 -8.69
C ILE A 282 10.99 -16.81 -7.61
N SER A 283 10.47 -15.61 -7.90
CA SER A 283 10.54 -14.48 -6.97
C SER A 283 9.34 -14.46 -6.02
N ASP A 284 9.43 -13.69 -4.94
CA ASP A 284 8.36 -13.55 -3.95
C ASP A 284 7.85 -14.91 -3.46
N SER A 285 8.78 -15.74 -2.97
CA SER A 285 8.53 -17.12 -2.53
C SER A 285 9.24 -17.43 -1.20
N ASN A 286 9.16 -18.68 -0.74
CA ASN A 286 9.77 -19.14 0.52
C ASN A 286 10.99 -20.06 0.31
N LEU A 287 11.69 -19.95 -0.83
CA LEU A 287 12.93 -20.71 -1.07
C LEU A 287 13.95 -20.42 0.03
N ASN A 288 14.67 -21.45 0.44
CA ASN A 288 15.65 -21.39 1.54
C ASN A 288 16.85 -22.30 1.28
N GLY A 289 17.80 -22.33 2.21
CA GLY A 289 19.04 -23.08 2.02
C GLY A 289 20.03 -22.32 1.13
N THR A 290 20.93 -23.04 0.47
CA THR A 290 21.96 -22.46 -0.41
C THR A 290 21.68 -22.81 -1.87
N LEU A 291 22.23 -22.04 -2.81
CA LEU A 291 22.33 -22.50 -4.19
C LEU A 291 23.27 -23.73 -4.24
N PRO A 292 23.01 -24.69 -5.15
CA PRO A 292 23.87 -25.87 -5.27
C PRO A 292 25.27 -25.46 -5.74
N GLU A 293 26.31 -26.06 -5.15
CA GLU A 293 27.71 -25.75 -5.51
C GLU A 293 28.04 -26.14 -6.97
N SER A 294 27.40 -27.20 -7.48
CA SER A 294 27.50 -27.63 -8.86
C SER A 294 26.13 -28.03 -9.41
N LEU A 295 25.96 -27.83 -10.72
CA LEU A 295 24.76 -28.22 -11.45
C LEU A 295 24.99 -29.55 -12.18
N GLU A 296 23.95 -30.37 -12.30
CA GLU A 296 24.04 -31.62 -13.05
C GLU A 296 24.15 -31.35 -14.55
N GLU A 297 25.17 -31.94 -15.18
CA GLU A 297 25.36 -31.87 -16.62
C GLU A 297 24.37 -32.78 -17.37
N SER A 298 24.01 -32.39 -18.60
CA SER A 298 23.24 -33.22 -19.53
C SER A 298 24.00 -33.39 -20.83
N GLN A 299 24.10 -34.63 -21.31
CA GLN A 299 24.77 -34.97 -22.58
C GLN A 299 24.04 -34.42 -23.81
N ASN A 300 22.78 -33.98 -23.66
CA ASN A 300 21.95 -33.46 -24.74
C ASN A 300 22.12 -31.95 -24.97
N CYS A 301 22.95 -31.28 -24.18
CA CYS A 301 23.18 -29.85 -24.29
C CYS A 301 24.22 -29.57 -25.37
N VAL A 302 23.93 -28.59 -26.24
CA VAL A 302 24.83 -28.19 -27.34
C VAL A 302 26.17 -27.67 -26.80
N SER A 303 26.13 -27.05 -25.62
CA SER A 303 27.32 -26.65 -24.85
C SER A 303 27.48 -27.55 -23.62
N LYS A 304 28.72 -27.73 -23.18
CA LYS A 304 29.03 -28.41 -21.90
C LYS A 304 28.66 -27.56 -20.66
N SER A 305 28.27 -26.30 -20.85
CA SER A 305 27.85 -25.41 -19.75
C SER A 305 26.41 -25.74 -19.32
N PRO A 306 26.11 -25.87 -18.01
CA PRO A 306 24.75 -26.01 -17.52
C PRO A 306 23.95 -24.73 -17.81
N LEU A 307 22.63 -24.85 -18.04
CA LEU A 307 21.75 -23.70 -18.32
C LEU A 307 22.28 -22.78 -19.45
N ALA A 308 22.92 -23.36 -20.48
CA ALA A 308 23.64 -22.62 -21.50
C ALA A 308 22.84 -21.54 -22.24
N SER A 309 21.50 -21.65 -22.28
CA SER A 309 20.62 -20.68 -22.95
C SER A 309 20.07 -19.60 -22.02
N LEU A 310 20.36 -19.64 -20.72
CA LEU A 310 19.72 -18.79 -19.73
C LEU A 310 20.11 -17.32 -19.94
N ARG A 311 19.09 -16.47 -20.02
CA ARG A 311 19.21 -15.01 -20.23
C ARG A 311 18.70 -14.21 -19.05
N PHE A 312 17.64 -14.70 -18.40
CA PHE A 312 17.00 -14.05 -17.28
C PHE A 312 16.92 -15.02 -16.10
N LEU A 313 17.49 -14.61 -14.97
CA LEU A 313 17.41 -15.33 -13.71
C LEU A 313 16.97 -14.37 -12.60
N ASP A 314 15.81 -14.66 -12.02
CA ASP A 314 15.27 -13.91 -10.90
C ASP A 314 14.83 -14.87 -9.79
N LEU A 315 15.52 -14.78 -8.66
CA LEU A 315 15.23 -15.55 -7.45
C LEU A 315 14.95 -14.61 -6.26
N SER A 316 14.53 -13.39 -6.55
CA SER A 316 14.43 -12.32 -5.55
C SER A 316 13.28 -12.51 -4.56
N ASN A 317 13.35 -11.81 -3.43
CA ASN A 317 12.40 -11.89 -2.32
C ASN A 317 12.20 -13.34 -1.82
N ASN A 318 13.32 -14.02 -1.55
CA ASN A 318 13.35 -15.37 -0.95
C ASN A 318 14.22 -15.36 0.32
N ARG A 319 14.57 -16.56 0.83
CA ARG A 319 15.42 -16.78 2.01
C ARG A 319 16.68 -17.59 1.68
N LEU A 320 17.13 -17.55 0.42
CA LEU A 320 18.36 -18.22 -0.02
C LEU A 320 19.57 -17.58 0.67
N SER A 321 20.56 -18.38 1.00
CA SER A 321 21.72 -18.01 1.82
C SER A 321 23.01 -18.65 1.30
N GLY A 322 24.14 -18.37 1.95
CA GLY A 322 25.46 -18.84 1.53
C GLY A 322 26.06 -17.98 0.42
N SER A 323 27.22 -18.38 -0.09
CA SER A 323 27.92 -17.67 -1.16
C SER A 323 27.36 -18.01 -2.55
N LEU A 324 27.47 -17.06 -3.47
CA LEU A 324 27.10 -17.30 -4.87
C LEU A 324 28.08 -18.31 -5.50
N PRO A 325 27.58 -19.39 -6.14
CA PRO A 325 28.42 -20.48 -6.65
C PRO A 325 29.13 -20.12 -7.96
N GLU A 326 30.27 -20.79 -8.23
CA GLU A 326 31.12 -20.51 -9.41
C GLU A 326 30.43 -20.73 -10.76
N TRP A 327 29.45 -21.65 -10.83
CA TRP A 327 28.75 -21.93 -12.08
C TRP A 327 27.94 -20.75 -12.60
N LEU A 328 27.56 -19.78 -11.75
CA LEU A 328 26.95 -18.53 -12.23
C LEU A 328 27.87 -17.87 -13.23
N GLY A 329 29.19 -17.87 -12.97
CA GLY A 329 30.17 -17.31 -13.87
C GLY A 329 30.29 -17.99 -15.24
N GLN A 330 29.75 -19.21 -15.36
CA GLN A 330 29.75 -19.98 -16.61
C GLN A 330 28.53 -19.67 -17.51
N LEU A 331 27.58 -18.87 -17.03
CA LEU A 331 26.37 -18.49 -17.76
C LEU A 331 26.65 -17.36 -18.76
N GLN A 332 27.28 -17.70 -19.88
CA GLN A 332 27.74 -16.71 -20.86
C GLN A 332 26.62 -15.92 -21.56
N ASN A 333 25.40 -16.46 -21.60
CA ASN A 333 24.25 -15.81 -22.25
C ASN A 333 23.36 -15.02 -21.26
N LEU A 334 23.75 -14.95 -19.98
CA LEU A 334 22.95 -14.27 -18.96
C LEU A 334 23.00 -12.76 -19.20
N ILE A 335 21.82 -12.16 -19.36
CA ILE A 335 21.63 -10.73 -19.59
C ILE A 335 21.20 -10.04 -18.30
N LYS A 336 20.38 -10.71 -17.49
CA LYS A 336 19.72 -10.13 -16.32
C LYS A 336 19.74 -11.09 -15.15
N LEU A 337 20.20 -10.58 -14.01
CA LEU A 337 20.32 -11.30 -12.74
C LEU A 337 19.75 -10.44 -11.61
N ILE A 338 18.73 -10.95 -10.92
CA ILE A 338 18.08 -10.25 -9.80
C ILE A 338 17.99 -11.16 -8.58
N PHE A 339 18.65 -10.78 -7.48
CA PHE A 339 18.62 -11.48 -6.19
C PHE A 339 18.39 -10.52 -5.02
N TYR A 340 17.27 -10.66 -4.31
CA TYR A 340 17.02 -10.07 -2.97
C TYR A 340 16.85 -11.20 -1.94
N ASN A 341 17.87 -11.50 -1.15
CA ASN A 341 17.98 -12.75 -0.38
C ASN A 341 18.87 -12.56 0.89
N LEU A 342 19.45 -13.65 1.39
CA LEU A 342 20.41 -13.69 2.48
C LEU A 342 21.80 -14.14 1.99
N PHE A 343 22.15 -13.89 0.71
CA PHE A 343 23.44 -14.29 0.16
C PHE A 343 24.59 -13.53 0.83
N GLU A 344 25.71 -14.21 1.03
CA GLU A 344 26.90 -13.69 1.72
C GLU A 344 28.18 -13.88 0.89
N GLY A 345 29.31 -13.41 1.42
CA GLY A 345 30.60 -13.47 0.74
C GLY A 345 30.84 -12.27 -0.19
N SER A 346 31.85 -12.36 -1.04
CA SER A 346 32.19 -11.31 -2.01
C SER A 346 31.30 -11.37 -3.25
N ILE A 347 31.15 -10.22 -3.93
CA ILE A 347 30.49 -10.16 -5.24
C ILE A 347 31.25 -11.09 -6.21
N PRO A 348 30.61 -12.13 -6.78
CA PRO A 348 31.29 -13.05 -7.68
C PRO A 348 31.62 -12.34 -9.01
N LEU A 349 32.85 -12.53 -9.49
CA LEU A 349 33.29 -12.11 -10.82
C LEU A 349 33.91 -13.29 -11.57
N PRO A 350 33.71 -13.41 -12.90
CA PRO A 350 32.74 -12.72 -13.77
C PRO A 350 31.48 -13.57 -14.01
N VAL A 351 30.35 -12.92 -14.36
CA VAL A 351 29.12 -13.57 -14.84
C VAL A 351 28.77 -13.01 -16.22
N GLY A 352 29.15 -13.69 -17.30
CA GLY A 352 28.66 -13.47 -18.66
C GLY A 352 28.66 -12.02 -19.21
N ASP A 353 27.85 -11.79 -20.24
CA ASP A 353 27.61 -10.48 -20.87
C ASP A 353 26.37 -9.79 -20.27
N ILE A 354 26.36 -9.64 -18.93
CA ILE A 354 25.22 -9.08 -18.20
C ILE A 354 25.04 -7.59 -18.53
N ARG A 355 23.77 -7.23 -18.76
CA ARG A 355 23.30 -5.84 -18.90
C ARG A 355 22.67 -5.30 -17.62
N SER A 356 21.97 -6.15 -16.86
CA SER A 356 21.31 -5.78 -15.61
C SER A 356 21.72 -6.69 -14.46
N LEU A 357 22.39 -6.13 -13.46
CA LEU A 357 22.82 -6.80 -12.25
C LEU A 357 22.19 -6.13 -11.04
N ASP A 358 21.26 -6.83 -10.39
CA ASP A 358 20.70 -6.40 -9.12
C ASP A 358 20.92 -7.46 -8.04
N LEU A 359 21.86 -7.16 -7.15
CA LEU A 359 22.20 -7.98 -5.98
C LEU A 359 21.86 -7.26 -4.67
N SER A 360 20.96 -6.26 -4.74
CA SER A 360 20.61 -5.47 -3.56
C SER A 360 19.91 -6.31 -2.48
N ASN A 361 19.78 -5.76 -1.26
CA ASN A 361 19.09 -6.43 -0.15
C ASN A 361 19.63 -7.86 0.12
N ASN A 362 20.95 -8.01 0.26
CA ASN A 362 21.62 -9.25 0.66
C ASN A 362 22.61 -8.97 1.82
N GLN A 363 23.55 -9.88 2.05
CA GLN A 363 24.63 -9.78 3.03
C GLN A 363 26.02 -9.84 2.37
N PHE A 364 26.14 -9.39 1.11
CA PHE A 364 27.44 -9.35 0.43
C PHE A 364 28.40 -8.42 1.16
N SER A 365 29.67 -8.83 1.25
CA SER A 365 30.75 -8.14 1.98
C SER A 365 32.02 -8.08 1.15
N GLY A 366 33.07 -7.46 1.66
CA GLY A 366 34.30 -7.17 0.91
C GLY A 366 34.14 -5.98 -0.04
N SER A 367 35.16 -5.74 -0.87
CA SER A 367 35.19 -4.57 -1.76
C SER A 367 34.59 -4.83 -3.14
N ILE A 368 34.05 -3.78 -3.76
CA ILE A 368 33.75 -3.79 -5.20
C ILE A 368 35.07 -3.99 -5.95
N PRO A 369 35.21 -5.02 -6.81
CA PRO A 369 36.51 -5.32 -7.41
C PRO A 369 36.97 -4.25 -8.42
N GLU A 370 38.27 -3.94 -8.41
CA GLU A 370 38.88 -2.93 -9.29
C GLU A 370 38.70 -3.20 -10.78
N ASN A 371 38.54 -4.47 -11.19
CA ASN A 371 38.32 -4.88 -12.57
C ASN A 371 36.84 -5.11 -12.92
N ILE A 372 35.90 -4.48 -12.19
CA ILE A 372 34.46 -4.61 -12.45
C ILE A 372 34.09 -4.22 -13.88
N SER A 373 34.73 -3.20 -14.46
CA SER A 373 34.52 -2.78 -15.85
C SER A 373 34.92 -3.83 -16.88
N ASP A 374 35.95 -4.61 -16.57
CA ASP A 374 36.44 -5.66 -17.47
C ASP A 374 35.54 -6.90 -17.37
N SER A 375 34.88 -7.07 -16.22
CA SER A 375 34.00 -8.19 -15.94
C SER A 375 32.57 -7.97 -16.45
N PHE A 376 32.10 -6.72 -16.47
CA PHE A 376 30.76 -6.35 -16.94
C PHE A 376 30.81 -5.16 -17.92
N PRO A 377 31.44 -5.30 -19.10
CA PRO A 377 31.67 -4.18 -20.01
C PRO A 377 30.39 -3.56 -20.60
N ASN A 378 29.29 -4.33 -20.66
CA ASN A 378 28.02 -3.92 -21.27
C ASN A 378 26.91 -3.64 -20.23
N LEU A 379 27.28 -3.46 -18.96
CA LEU A 379 26.30 -3.21 -17.90
C LEU A 379 25.63 -1.84 -18.06
N SER A 380 24.30 -1.83 -17.99
CA SER A 380 23.46 -0.63 -17.99
C SER A 380 22.81 -0.36 -16.64
N PHE A 381 22.53 -1.42 -15.87
CA PHE A 381 21.92 -1.32 -14.54
C PHE A 381 22.78 -2.06 -13.51
N LEU A 382 23.30 -1.33 -12.53
CA LEU A 382 24.03 -1.88 -11.40
C LEU A 382 23.34 -1.48 -10.09
N SER A 383 22.80 -2.46 -9.37
CA SER A 383 22.39 -2.27 -7.98
C SER A 383 23.08 -3.27 -7.05
N LEU A 384 23.78 -2.74 -6.06
CA LEU A 384 24.40 -3.47 -4.96
C LEU A 384 23.88 -2.96 -3.60
N ALA A 385 22.76 -2.24 -3.63
CA ALA A 385 22.26 -1.51 -2.47
C ALA A 385 21.94 -2.41 -1.27
N ARG A 386 21.98 -1.87 -0.05
CA ARG A 386 21.56 -2.58 1.17
C ARG A 386 22.29 -3.90 1.36
N ASN A 387 23.62 -3.84 1.32
CA ASN A 387 24.55 -4.94 1.59
C ASN A 387 25.55 -4.52 2.69
N GLN A 388 26.62 -5.28 2.88
CA GLN A 388 27.73 -5.01 3.81
C GLN A 388 29.04 -4.72 3.06
N ILE A 389 28.95 -4.19 1.84
CA ILE A 389 30.11 -3.95 0.97
C ILE A 389 30.96 -2.82 1.56
N GLU A 390 32.27 -3.01 1.59
CA GLU A 390 33.26 -2.11 2.16
C GLU A 390 34.29 -1.65 1.11
N GLY A 391 35.33 -0.92 1.54
CA GLY A 391 36.36 -0.40 0.63
C GLY A 391 35.92 0.83 -0.15
N GLU A 392 36.67 1.18 -1.19
CA GLU A 392 36.40 2.35 -2.04
C GLU A 392 35.58 1.98 -3.28
N ILE A 393 34.90 2.97 -3.87
CA ILE A 393 34.29 2.81 -5.19
C ILE A 393 35.43 2.82 -6.23
N PRO A 394 35.63 1.74 -7.03
CA PRO A 394 36.75 1.65 -7.94
C PRO A 394 36.61 2.62 -9.12
N THR A 395 37.74 3.21 -9.53
CA THR A 395 37.76 4.19 -10.63
C THR A 395 37.35 3.60 -11.98
N SER A 396 37.47 2.28 -12.13
CA SER A 396 37.11 1.53 -13.33
C SER A 396 35.62 1.61 -13.68
N ILE A 397 34.72 1.88 -12.73
CA ILE A 397 33.29 2.09 -13.01
C ILE A 397 33.10 3.17 -14.09
N GLY A 398 33.93 4.20 -14.10
CA GLY A 398 33.90 5.24 -15.13
C GLY A 398 34.35 4.83 -16.53
N LYS A 399 34.72 3.55 -16.73
CA LYS A 399 34.95 2.96 -18.07
C LYS A 399 33.68 2.30 -18.63
N MET A 400 32.65 2.10 -17.81
CA MET A 400 31.40 1.44 -18.19
C MET A 400 30.44 2.49 -18.78
N THR A 401 30.54 2.70 -20.09
CA THR A 401 29.87 3.82 -20.79
C THR A 401 28.38 3.62 -21.02
N TYR A 402 27.86 2.39 -20.85
CA TYR A 402 26.44 2.08 -21.05
C TYR A 402 25.59 2.21 -19.78
N LEU A 403 26.21 2.57 -18.65
CA LEU A 403 25.51 2.70 -17.36
C LEU A 403 24.43 3.78 -17.42
N LEU A 404 23.19 3.37 -17.12
CA LEU A 404 22.01 4.22 -16.94
C LEU A 404 21.67 4.38 -15.45
N VAL A 405 21.93 3.34 -14.64
CA VAL A 405 21.63 3.33 -13.20
C VAL A 405 22.82 2.77 -12.43
N ILE A 406 23.23 3.50 -11.39
CA ILE A 406 24.15 3.02 -10.36
C ILE A 406 23.49 3.24 -9.00
N ASP A 407 23.17 2.15 -8.30
CA ASP A 407 22.69 2.18 -6.92
C ASP A 407 23.63 1.36 -6.02
N LEU A 408 24.46 2.07 -5.26
CA LEU A 408 25.38 1.51 -4.28
C LEU A 408 24.97 1.90 -2.85
N SER A 409 23.72 2.33 -2.67
CA SER A 409 23.25 2.92 -1.43
C SER A 409 23.21 1.93 -0.26
N SER A 410 23.24 2.44 0.97
CA SER A 410 23.10 1.64 2.19
C SER A 410 24.15 0.50 2.30
N ASN A 411 25.42 0.86 2.16
CA ASN A 411 26.57 -0.05 2.33
C ASN A 411 27.59 0.57 3.33
N ASN A 412 28.77 -0.03 3.45
CA ASN A 412 29.88 0.49 4.27
C ASN A 412 31.03 1.02 3.39
N LEU A 413 30.72 1.59 2.22
CA LEU A 413 31.72 2.14 1.29
C LEU A 413 32.40 3.37 1.90
N THR A 414 33.69 3.53 1.61
CA THR A 414 34.56 4.60 2.13
C THR A 414 35.34 5.26 0.99
N GLY A 415 36.27 6.15 1.31
CA GLY A 415 37.04 6.89 0.30
C GLY A 415 36.25 8.05 -0.31
N THR A 416 36.64 8.47 -1.51
CA THR A 416 36.01 9.58 -2.25
C THR A 416 35.14 9.08 -3.39
N ILE A 417 34.16 9.88 -3.84
CA ILE A 417 33.43 9.60 -5.08
C ILE A 417 34.42 9.72 -6.26
N PRO A 418 34.63 8.67 -7.09
CA PRO A 418 35.55 8.73 -8.21
C PRO A 418 35.08 9.74 -9.26
N ALA A 419 35.96 10.66 -9.65
CA ALA A 419 35.67 11.62 -10.71
C ALA A 419 35.33 10.97 -12.05
N SER A 420 35.81 9.73 -12.28
CA SER A 420 35.56 8.95 -13.50
C SER A 420 34.10 8.58 -13.71
N ILE A 421 33.25 8.56 -12.67
CA ILE A 421 31.80 8.36 -12.83
C ILE A 421 31.20 9.40 -13.79
N GLY A 422 31.76 10.62 -13.83
CA GLY A 422 31.35 11.67 -14.77
C GLY A 422 31.49 11.31 -16.26
N ASN A 423 32.21 10.24 -16.60
CA ASN A 423 32.37 9.77 -17.98
C ASN A 423 31.15 9.01 -18.51
N SER A 424 30.26 8.49 -17.65
CA SER A 424 29.07 7.74 -18.06
C SER A 424 27.93 8.69 -18.45
N SER A 425 28.04 9.35 -19.61
CA SER A 425 27.17 10.47 -20.02
C SER A 425 25.67 10.16 -20.14
N ASP A 426 25.31 8.87 -20.26
CA ASP A 426 23.94 8.40 -20.38
C ASP A 426 23.29 8.05 -19.02
N LEU A 427 24.05 8.22 -17.92
CA LEU A 427 23.57 7.93 -16.57
C LEU A 427 22.35 8.78 -16.23
N LYS A 428 21.25 8.11 -15.84
CA LYS A 428 19.97 8.71 -15.46
C LYS A 428 19.77 8.73 -13.94
N ALA A 429 20.28 7.73 -13.23
CA ALA A 429 20.16 7.62 -11.77
C ALA A 429 21.50 7.26 -11.12
N LEU A 430 21.88 8.03 -10.09
CA LEU A 430 23.05 7.77 -9.25
C LEU A 430 22.66 7.85 -7.77
N ASP A 431 22.62 6.72 -7.09
CA ASP A 431 22.40 6.63 -5.64
C ASP A 431 23.64 6.03 -4.93
N LEU A 432 24.31 6.88 -4.16
CA LEU A 432 25.44 6.53 -3.29
C LEU A 432 25.12 6.82 -1.82
N SER A 433 23.84 7.01 -1.48
CA SER A 433 23.40 7.42 -0.15
C SER A 433 23.71 6.38 0.92
N LYS A 434 23.74 6.79 2.20
CA LYS A 434 23.93 5.92 3.38
C LYS A 434 25.19 5.07 3.29
N ASN A 435 26.33 5.74 3.12
CA ASN A 435 27.66 5.15 3.11
C ASN A 435 28.61 5.98 3.98
N GLY A 436 29.90 5.62 3.99
CA GLY A 436 30.99 6.37 4.64
C GLY A 436 31.80 7.24 3.67
N LEU A 437 31.25 7.64 2.51
CA LEU A 437 31.98 8.41 1.49
C LEU A 437 32.36 9.80 2.01
N SER A 438 33.54 10.28 1.62
CA SER A 438 34.17 11.49 2.15
C SER A 438 34.81 12.32 1.04
N GLY A 439 35.38 13.48 1.39
CA GLY A 439 35.95 14.42 0.42
C GLY A 439 34.88 15.22 -0.31
N ASP A 440 35.32 15.97 -1.33
CA ASP A 440 34.44 16.86 -2.07
C ASP A 440 33.65 16.11 -3.15
N ILE A 441 32.47 16.64 -3.49
CA ILE A 441 31.70 16.15 -4.63
C ILE A 441 32.46 16.49 -5.93
N PRO A 442 32.82 15.51 -6.78
CA PRO A 442 33.59 15.77 -8.00
C PRO A 442 32.83 16.68 -8.97
N SER A 443 33.50 17.72 -9.48
CA SER A 443 32.90 18.62 -10.48
C SER A 443 32.58 17.92 -11.79
N THR A 444 33.22 16.78 -12.09
CA THR A 444 32.94 15.97 -13.28
C THR A 444 31.55 15.36 -13.28
N LEU A 445 30.90 15.20 -12.12
CA LEU A 445 29.50 14.75 -12.09
C LEU A 445 28.56 15.74 -12.82
N GLY A 446 28.95 17.02 -12.95
CA GLY A 446 28.24 18.01 -13.76
C GLY A 446 28.30 17.75 -15.28
N GLN A 447 29.00 16.71 -15.75
CA GLN A 447 29.01 16.28 -17.15
C GLN A 447 27.86 15.31 -17.50
N LEU A 448 27.16 14.79 -16.48
CA LEU A 448 26.08 13.82 -16.62
C LEU A 448 24.76 14.49 -17.05
N SER A 449 24.70 15.01 -18.27
CA SER A 449 23.56 15.81 -18.77
C SER A 449 22.24 15.03 -18.91
N HIS A 450 22.26 13.70 -18.80
CA HIS A 450 21.07 12.84 -18.73
C HIS A 450 20.61 12.51 -17.31
N LEU A 451 21.35 12.96 -16.29
CA LEU A 451 21.05 12.62 -14.90
C LEU A 451 19.72 13.25 -14.47
N GLN A 452 18.82 12.39 -14.00
CA GLN A 452 17.49 12.76 -13.51
C GLN A 452 17.43 12.71 -11.99
N THR A 453 18.15 11.77 -11.36
CA THR A 453 18.18 11.66 -9.89
C THR A 453 19.59 11.46 -9.36
N LEU A 454 19.93 12.23 -8.31
CA LEU A 454 21.21 12.18 -7.61
C LEU A 454 21.00 12.13 -6.10
N HIS A 455 21.34 10.98 -5.51
CA HIS A 455 21.30 10.73 -4.06
C HIS A 455 22.71 10.54 -3.51
N LEU A 456 23.17 11.49 -2.70
CA LEU A 456 24.45 11.42 -1.99
C LEU A 456 24.26 11.55 -0.47
N SER A 457 23.04 11.34 0.00
CA SER A 457 22.65 11.62 1.38
C SER A 457 23.28 10.69 2.40
N GLU A 458 23.35 11.11 3.67
CA GLU A 458 23.85 10.31 4.79
C GLU A 458 25.27 9.76 4.53
N ASN A 459 26.19 10.67 4.19
CA ASN A 459 27.62 10.40 3.98
C ASN A 459 28.48 11.40 4.80
N GLN A 460 29.78 11.44 4.55
CA GLN A 460 30.73 12.37 5.15
C GLN A 460 31.30 13.38 4.13
N LEU A 461 30.56 13.68 3.06
CA LEU A 461 31.01 14.56 1.98
C LEU A 461 31.19 15.99 2.47
N SER A 462 32.22 16.66 1.98
CA SER A 462 32.63 18.01 2.37
C SER A 462 32.68 18.96 1.17
N GLY A 463 33.16 20.19 1.40
CA GLY A 463 33.29 21.18 0.35
C GLY A 463 31.98 21.90 0.06
N GLN A 464 31.82 22.38 -1.18
CA GLN A 464 30.64 23.10 -1.66
C GLN A 464 29.96 22.31 -2.78
N ILE A 465 28.71 22.65 -3.09
CA ILE A 465 28.04 22.12 -4.29
C ILE A 465 28.80 22.62 -5.53
N PRO A 466 29.31 21.74 -6.40
CA PRO A 466 30.10 22.15 -7.57
C PRO A 466 29.30 23.03 -8.53
N SER A 467 29.90 24.11 -9.04
CA SER A 467 29.22 25.00 -10.00
C SER A 467 28.87 24.32 -11.31
N SER A 468 29.56 23.25 -11.68
CA SER A 468 29.26 22.44 -12.86
C SER A 468 27.91 21.75 -12.80
N PHE A 469 27.29 21.61 -11.62
CA PHE A 469 25.97 21.03 -11.47
C PHE A 469 24.88 21.85 -12.19
N GLN A 470 25.14 23.13 -12.48
CA GLN A 470 24.25 23.95 -13.32
C GLN A 470 23.99 23.34 -14.72
N ASN A 471 24.82 22.38 -15.17
CA ASN A 471 24.68 21.71 -16.46
C ASN A 471 23.74 20.48 -16.40
N LEU A 472 23.27 20.05 -15.22
CA LEU A 472 22.37 18.90 -15.07
C LEU A 472 20.91 19.32 -15.33
N SER A 473 20.60 19.71 -16.55
CA SER A 473 19.30 20.32 -16.93
C SER A 473 18.08 19.39 -16.82
N ARG A 474 18.32 18.08 -16.75
CA ARG A 474 17.27 17.04 -16.58
C ARG A 474 17.06 16.61 -15.14
N LEU A 475 17.77 17.20 -14.18
CA LEU A 475 17.72 16.78 -12.79
C LEU A 475 16.35 17.09 -12.16
N GLU A 476 15.69 16.05 -11.67
CA GLU A 476 14.43 16.08 -10.96
C GLU A 476 14.64 15.96 -9.44
N THR A 477 15.65 15.20 -9.00
CA THR A 477 15.95 14.98 -7.57
C THR A 477 17.41 15.27 -7.27
N LEU A 478 17.64 16.12 -6.25
CA LEU A 478 18.95 16.35 -5.64
C LEU A 478 18.85 16.14 -4.12
N ASP A 479 19.30 14.99 -3.63
CA ASP A 479 19.35 14.65 -2.20
C ASP A 479 20.78 14.62 -1.67
N LEU A 480 21.17 15.67 -0.93
CA LEU A 480 22.46 15.84 -0.28
C LEU A 480 22.36 15.87 1.25
N LYS A 481 21.22 15.46 1.83
CA LYS A 481 20.98 15.57 3.28
C LYS A 481 22.05 14.84 4.10
N SER A 482 22.27 15.29 5.33
CA SER A 482 23.11 14.63 6.34
C SER A 482 24.54 14.39 5.82
N ASN A 483 25.23 15.47 5.46
CA ASN A 483 26.63 15.49 5.06
C ASN A 483 27.38 16.60 5.82
N ARG A 484 28.63 16.90 5.42
CA ARG A 484 29.46 18.01 5.95
C ARG A 484 29.64 19.12 4.90
N LEU A 485 28.66 19.30 4.00
CA LEU A 485 28.72 20.32 2.97
C LEU A 485 28.60 21.72 3.57
N THR A 486 29.27 22.68 2.97
CA THR A 486 29.34 24.07 3.44
C THR A 486 29.16 25.05 2.28
N GLY A 487 29.19 26.34 2.58
CA GLY A 487 29.04 27.41 1.59
C GLY A 487 27.62 27.96 1.56
N ARG A 488 27.37 28.85 0.58
CA ARG A 488 26.03 29.41 0.34
C ARG A 488 25.27 28.51 -0.63
N ILE A 489 23.94 28.47 -0.51
CA ILE A 489 23.08 27.85 -1.53
C ILE A 489 23.26 28.66 -2.84
N PRO A 490 23.78 28.04 -3.92
CA PRO A 490 24.09 28.79 -5.13
C PRO A 490 22.84 29.29 -5.86
N ARG A 491 22.90 30.51 -6.42
CA ARG A 491 21.77 31.12 -7.15
C ARG A 491 21.39 30.34 -8.40
N TRP A 492 22.37 29.73 -9.06
CA TRP A 492 22.15 28.95 -10.27
C TRP A 492 21.25 27.73 -10.04
N ILE A 493 21.02 27.28 -8.79
CA ILE A 493 20.02 26.23 -8.51
C ILE A 493 18.64 26.64 -9.04
N GLY A 494 18.25 27.90 -8.85
CA GLY A 494 16.98 28.43 -9.35
C GLY A 494 16.97 28.76 -10.85
N GLU A 495 18.12 28.74 -11.53
CA GLU A 495 18.23 29.06 -12.96
C GLU A 495 18.49 27.82 -13.82
N GLY A 496 19.27 26.86 -13.31
CA GLY A 496 19.77 25.72 -14.08
C GLY A 496 18.95 24.44 -13.95
N PHE A 497 18.07 24.32 -12.96
CA PHE A 497 17.28 23.09 -12.73
C PHE A 497 15.79 23.27 -13.04
N GLU A 498 15.45 23.33 -14.33
CA GLU A 498 14.06 23.53 -14.79
C GLU A 498 13.09 22.42 -14.34
N HIS A 499 13.59 21.19 -14.20
CA HIS A 499 12.81 20.00 -13.87
C HIS A 499 12.85 19.61 -12.38
N LEU A 500 13.55 20.38 -11.53
CA LEU A 500 13.75 19.97 -10.13
C LEU A 500 12.44 19.89 -9.37
N ARG A 501 12.18 18.71 -8.81
CA ARG A 501 11.03 18.39 -7.97
C ARG A 501 11.43 18.31 -6.50
N ILE A 502 12.62 17.79 -6.23
CA ILE A 502 13.09 17.49 -4.87
C ILE A 502 14.45 18.10 -4.68
N LEU A 503 14.54 19.03 -3.71
CA LEU A 503 15.79 19.59 -3.23
C LEU A 503 15.91 19.34 -1.74
N SER A 504 16.87 18.50 -1.35
CA SER A 504 17.12 18.12 0.03
C SER A 504 18.57 18.39 0.42
N LEU A 505 18.76 19.41 1.25
CA LEU A 505 20.05 19.86 1.77
C LEU A 505 20.12 19.78 3.31
N ARG A 506 19.16 19.10 3.95
CA ARG A 506 19.03 18.99 5.40
C ARG A 506 20.32 18.60 6.10
N SER A 507 20.55 19.04 7.34
CA SER A 507 21.64 18.57 8.21
C SER A 507 23.01 18.70 7.53
N ASN A 508 23.35 19.92 7.13
CA ASN A 508 24.65 20.31 6.58
C ASN A 508 25.12 21.62 7.25
N GLY A 509 26.20 22.21 6.74
CA GLY A 509 26.76 23.50 7.18
C GLY A 509 26.48 24.65 6.22
N PHE A 510 25.36 24.64 5.47
CA PHE A 510 25.04 25.74 4.55
C PHE A 510 24.71 27.02 5.32
N PHE A 511 25.20 28.16 4.86
CA PHE A 511 25.05 29.46 5.52
C PHE A 511 24.70 30.59 4.55
N GLY A 512 24.34 31.74 5.10
CA GLY A 512 23.91 32.92 4.33
C GLY A 512 22.42 32.93 4.06
N GLU A 513 21.99 33.95 3.32
CA GLU A 513 20.57 34.20 3.03
C GLU A 513 20.04 33.27 1.93
N LEU A 514 18.75 32.96 2.00
CA LEU A 514 18.03 32.24 0.94
C LEU A 514 18.01 33.09 -0.35
N PRO A 515 18.28 32.51 -1.53
CA PRO A 515 18.26 33.26 -2.80
C PRO A 515 16.85 33.77 -3.15
N SER A 516 16.59 35.07 -2.96
CA SER A 516 15.28 35.70 -3.17
C SER A 516 14.81 35.78 -4.61
N ASP A 517 15.76 35.90 -5.55
CA ASP A 517 15.45 36.36 -6.92
C ASP A 517 15.24 35.20 -7.92
N ASN A 518 15.68 33.99 -7.56
CA ASN A 518 15.76 32.87 -8.51
C ASN A 518 15.21 31.55 -7.98
N LEU A 519 15.22 31.28 -6.67
CA LEU A 519 14.84 29.94 -6.18
C LEU A 519 13.35 29.64 -6.46
N SER A 520 12.50 30.66 -6.44
CA SER A 520 11.08 30.60 -6.81
C SER A 520 10.83 30.24 -8.28
N ASN A 521 11.84 30.33 -9.15
CA ASN A 521 11.71 29.95 -10.56
C ASN A 521 11.63 28.43 -10.77
N LEU A 522 11.90 27.63 -9.72
CA LEU A 522 11.76 26.18 -9.73
C LEU A 522 10.28 25.77 -9.83
N SER A 523 9.75 25.82 -11.05
CA SER A 523 8.32 25.65 -11.30
C SER A 523 7.81 24.24 -11.00
N SER A 524 8.70 23.25 -11.01
CA SER A 524 8.41 21.82 -10.76
C SER A 524 8.59 21.41 -9.29
N LEU A 525 9.07 22.31 -8.42
CA LEU A 525 9.47 21.96 -7.05
C LEU A 525 8.27 21.51 -6.21
N GLN A 526 8.43 20.37 -5.53
CA GLN A 526 7.43 19.74 -4.66
C GLN A 526 7.97 19.59 -3.24
N VAL A 527 9.25 19.26 -3.08
CA VAL A 527 9.88 19.08 -1.77
C VAL A 527 11.10 19.99 -1.68
N LEU A 528 11.07 20.92 -0.74
CA LEU A 528 12.20 21.75 -0.35
C LEU A 528 12.54 21.48 1.12
N ASP A 529 13.65 20.79 1.36
CA ASP A 529 14.14 20.45 2.70
C ASP A 529 15.52 21.07 2.94
N LEU A 530 15.53 22.19 3.66
CA LEU A 530 16.74 22.94 4.04
C LEU A 530 16.99 22.88 5.55
N ALA A 531 16.32 21.96 6.25
CA ALA A 531 16.32 21.93 7.71
C ALA A 531 17.72 21.69 8.31
N LYS A 532 17.94 22.13 9.55
CA LYS A 532 19.19 21.87 10.31
C LYS A 532 20.44 22.34 9.56
N ASN A 533 20.46 23.61 9.17
CA ASN A 533 21.61 24.30 8.57
C ASN A 533 21.92 25.59 9.35
N HIS A 534 22.77 26.47 8.80
CA HIS A 534 23.13 27.78 9.37
C HIS A 534 22.57 28.94 8.52
N LEU A 535 21.44 28.74 7.84
CA LEU A 535 20.83 29.74 6.97
C LEU A 535 20.28 30.91 7.79
N ASN A 536 20.39 32.13 7.27
CA ASN A 536 19.96 33.36 7.95
C ASN A 536 19.17 34.28 7.02
N GLY A 537 18.88 35.51 7.46
CA GLY A 537 18.03 36.44 6.71
C GLY A 537 16.54 36.11 6.83
N ALA A 538 15.73 36.71 5.97
CA ALA A 538 14.28 36.49 5.92
C ALA A 538 13.90 35.36 4.96
N ILE A 539 12.73 34.74 5.19
CA ILE A 539 12.11 33.86 4.19
C ILE A 539 11.64 34.74 3.02
N PRO A 540 12.08 34.51 1.77
CA PRO A 540 11.66 35.34 0.64
C PRO A 540 10.16 35.23 0.37
N ALA A 541 9.49 36.37 0.17
CA ALA A 541 8.08 36.41 -0.23
C ALA A 541 7.82 35.68 -1.57
N SER A 542 8.82 35.65 -2.45
CA SER A 542 8.79 34.93 -3.73
C SER A 542 8.60 33.42 -3.59
N PHE A 543 8.81 32.83 -2.41
CA PHE A 543 8.49 31.41 -2.18
C PHE A 543 6.98 31.13 -2.34
N GLY A 544 6.11 32.14 -2.22
CA GLY A 544 4.70 32.01 -2.56
C GLY A 544 4.43 31.75 -4.05
N ASP A 545 5.43 31.89 -4.92
CA ASP A 545 5.30 31.78 -6.37
C ASP A 545 5.77 30.42 -6.92
N PHE A 546 6.04 29.43 -6.05
CA PHE A 546 6.32 28.04 -6.46
C PHE A 546 5.11 27.42 -7.18
N LYS A 547 5.17 27.36 -8.51
CA LYS A 547 4.05 26.96 -9.36
C LYS A 547 3.47 25.58 -9.00
N SER A 548 4.28 24.54 -8.88
CA SER A 548 3.79 23.20 -8.54
C SER A 548 3.24 23.10 -7.11
N MET A 549 3.81 23.83 -6.15
CA MET A 549 3.32 23.88 -4.76
C MET A 549 2.02 24.69 -4.61
N SER A 550 1.74 25.59 -5.56
CA SER A 550 0.48 26.37 -5.62
C SER A 550 -0.74 25.55 -6.08
N GLN A 551 -0.51 24.34 -6.59
CA GLN A 551 -1.57 23.46 -7.12
C GLN A 551 -1.71 22.21 -6.25
N VAL A 552 -2.96 21.81 -5.98
CA VAL A 552 -3.26 20.56 -5.28
C VAL A 552 -2.95 19.37 -6.19
N GLN A 553 -2.11 18.45 -5.73
CA GLN A 553 -1.74 17.25 -6.48
C GLN A 553 -2.75 16.13 -6.23
N ASN A 554 -3.50 15.76 -7.26
CA ASN A 554 -4.56 14.75 -7.19
C ASN A 554 -4.27 13.48 -8.01
N ARG A 555 -3.12 13.44 -8.70
CA ARG A 555 -2.71 12.30 -9.53
C ARG A 555 -1.44 11.70 -8.99
N VAL A 556 -1.46 10.39 -8.78
CA VAL A 556 -0.26 9.62 -8.45
C VAL A 556 0.55 9.45 -9.74
N GLN A 557 1.75 10.02 -9.76
CA GLN A 557 2.76 9.76 -10.78
C GLN A 557 3.88 8.95 -10.14
N TYR A 558 4.17 7.77 -10.72
CA TYR A 558 5.33 6.96 -10.36
C TYR A 558 6.59 7.59 -10.97
N LEU A 559 7.59 7.84 -10.13
CA LEU A 559 8.88 8.36 -10.55
C LEU A 559 9.84 7.18 -10.70
N SER A 560 10.12 6.85 -11.96
CA SER A 560 10.95 5.72 -12.34
C SER A 560 11.97 6.18 -13.38
N TYR A 561 13.25 5.85 -13.18
CA TYR A 561 14.35 6.33 -14.02
C TYR A 561 15.16 5.16 -14.58
N GLY A 562 15.89 5.39 -15.68
CA GLY A 562 16.80 4.35 -16.20
C GLY A 562 16.14 3.23 -17.00
N THR A 563 14.91 3.41 -17.50
CA THR A 563 14.18 2.39 -18.27
C THR A 563 15.01 1.85 -19.45
N PHE A 564 15.17 0.52 -19.50
CA PHE A 564 15.81 -0.23 -20.60
C PHE A 564 14.77 -1.10 -21.32
N ASP A 565 15.12 -1.65 -22.48
CA ASP A 565 14.26 -2.53 -23.29
C ASP A 565 13.69 -3.74 -22.51
N ASP A 566 14.31 -4.08 -21.36
CA ASP A 566 13.99 -5.23 -20.49
C ASP A 566 13.06 -4.92 -19.30
N GLY A 567 12.52 -3.69 -19.23
CA GLY A 567 11.56 -3.26 -18.21
C GLY A 567 12.12 -2.94 -16.82
N MET A 568 13.44 -2.92 -16.58
CA MET A 568 14.01 -2.44 -15.30
C MET A 568 13.97 -0.92 -15.19
N TYR A 569 13.74 -0.42 -13.97
CA TYR A 569 13.85 0.98 -13.63
C TYR A 569 14.28 1.16 -12.18
N TYR A 570 14.96 2.26 -11.90
CA TYR A 570 15.19 2.75 -10.55
C TYR A 570 13.92 3.43 -10.05
N GLU A 571 13.32 2.90 -8.96
CA GLU A 571 12.16 3.52 -8.30
C GLU A 571 12.64 4.64 -7.38
N GLU A 572 12.17 5.86 -7.64
CA GLU A 572 12.53 7.01 -6.81
C GLU A 572 12.05 6.84 -5.38
N ASN A 573 12.91 7.21 -4.43
CA ASN A 573 12.62 7.11 -3.01
C ASN A 573 13.09 8.35 -2.26
N MET A 574 12.25 8.85 -1.35
CA MET A 574 12.60 10.00 -0.52
C MET A 574 12.03 9.86 0.88
N VAL A 575 12.76 10.33 1.87
CA VAL A 575 12.29 10.38 3.26
C VAL A 575 11.89 11.80 3.59
N VAL A 576 10.61 12.01 3.87
CA VAL A 576 10.05 13.32 4.25
C VAL A 576 9.74 13.30 5.74
N ASN A 577 10.12 14.34 6.46
CA ASN A 577 9.79 14.47 7.87
C ASN A 577 8.40 15.10 8.03
N MET A 578 7.49 14.37 8.66
CA MET A 578 6.11 14.77 8.85
C MET A 578 5.63 14.28 10.21
N ARG A 579 4.90 15.12 10.97
CA ARG A 579 4.41 14.78 12.32
C ARG A 579 5.52 14.35 13.31
N GLY A 580 6.72 14.90 13.17
CA GLY A 580 7.88 14.50 13.98
C GLY A 580 8.45 13.11 13.65
N GLN A 581 8.00 12.46 12.57
CA GLN A 581 8.49 11.16 12.10
C GLN A 581 9.13 11.27 10.71
N SER A 582 10.09 10.40 10.43
CA SER A 582 10.71 10.28 9.11
C SER A 582 9.99 9.21 8.30
N LEU A 583 9.24 9.61 7.28
CA LEU A 583 8.41 8.71 6.48
C LEU A 583 9.02 8.49 5.08
N PRO A 584 9.26 7.23 4.67
CA PRO A 584 9.71 6.93 3.31
C PRO A 584 8.53 7.00 2.33
N TYR A 585 8.78 7.62 1.19
CA TYR A 585 7.86 7.77 0.08
C TYR A 585 8.51 7.24 -1.18
N THR A 586 7.81 6.37 -1.89
CA THR A 586 8.19 5.94 -3.25
C THR A 586 7.03 6.28 -4.20
N LYS A 587 6.01 5.42 -4.22
CA LYS A 587 4.84 5.49 -5.12
C LYS A 587 3.97 6.74 -4.94
N THR A 588 3.88 7.29 -3.73
CA THR A 588 3.03 8.46 -3.43
C THR A 588 3.83 9.76 -3.30
N LEU A 589 5.12 9.75 -3.64
CA LEU A 589 5.99 10.92 -3.51
C LEU A 589 5.48 12.14 -4.29
N SER A 590 4.86 11.91 -5.45
CA SER A 590 4.23 12.95 -6.28
C SER A 590 3.08 13.69 -5.60
N LEU A 591 2.48 13.14 -4.53
CA LEU A 591 1.42 13.78 -3.75
C LEU A 591 1.95 14.60 -2.58
N VAL A 592 3.24 14.46 -2.23
CA VAL A 592 3.80 15.09 -1.04
C VAL A 592 4.43 16.42 -1.42
N ILE A 593 3.75 17.51 -1.04
CA ILE A 593 4.32 18.87 -1.14
C ILE A 593 4.80 19.31 0.24
N SER A 594 6.10 19.58 0.38
CA SER A 594 6.75 19.84 1.66
C SER A 594 7.71 21.02 1.59
N LEU A 595 7.58 21.94 2.55
CA LEU A 595 8.51 23.02 2.81
C LEU A 595 9.04 22.93 4.25
N ASP A 596 10.29 22.47 4.41
CA ASP A 596 10.95 22.37 5.71
C ASP A 596 12.21 23.25 5.76
N LEU A 597 12.13 24.31 6.57
CA LEU A 597 13.22 25.25 6.84
C LEU A 597 13.63 25.23 8.32
N SER A 598 13.22 24.20 9.07
CA SER A 598 13.42 24.12 10.52
C SER A 598 14.89 24.07 10.95
N GLY A 599 15.20 24.47 12.19
CA GLY A 599 16.54 24.37 12.76
C GLY A 599 17.59 25.20 12.03
N ASN A 600 17.25 26.43 11.66
CA ASN A 600 18.14 27.40 11.02
C ASN A 600 18.22 28.68 11.88
N ASN A 601 18.86 29.73 11.34
CA ASN A 601 18.98 31.06 11.94
C ASN A 601 18.11 32.10 11.19
N LEU A 602 16.99 31.67 10.60
CA LEU A 602 16.09 32.54 9.82
C LEU A 602 15.37 33.54 10.72
N SER A 603 15.12 34.74 10.22
CA SER A 603 14.56 35.88 10.97
C SER A 603 13.53 36.63 10.10
N GLY A 604 13.06 37.80 10.55
CA GLY A 604 12.01 38.54 9.85
C GLY A 604 10.60 38.01 10.18
N GLU A 605 9.62 38.42 9.39
CA GLU A 605 8.22 37.98 9.53
C GLU A 605 7.92 36.77 8.64
N LEU A 606 6.86 36.01 8.97
CA LEU A 606 6.36 34.94 8.12
C LEU A 606 5.64 35.55 6.89
N PRO A 607 6.14 35.37 5.65
CA PRO A 607 5.55 36.03 4.48
C PRO A 607 4.11 35.57 4.24
N ALA A 608 3.19 36.51 4.03
CA ALA A 608 1.80 36.20 3.72
C ALA A 608 1.64 35.47 2.38
N GLU A 609 2.59 35.68 1.46
CA GLU A 609 2.63 35.04 0.15
C GLU A 609 2.74 33.52 0.21
N LEU A 610 3.28 32.94 1.30
CA LEU A 610 3.31 31.48 1.48
C LEU A 610 1.91 30.86 1.51
N THR A 611 0.87 31.65 1.84
CA THR A 611 -0.53 31.20 1.82
C THR A 611 -1.07 30.93 0.41
N LYS A 612 -0.32 31.30 -0.64
CA LYS A 612 -0.62 30.95 -2.04
C LYS A 612 -0.29 29.49 -2.39
N LEU A 613 0.46 28.79 -1.54
CA LEU A 613 0.91 27.41 -1.79
C LEU A 613 -0.19 26.40 -1.46
N LEU A 614 -1.31 26.44 -2.19
CA LEU A 614 -2.53 25.70 -1.86
C LEU A 614 -2.36 24.17 -1.79
N GLY A 615 -1.35 23.62 -2.47
CA GLY A 615 -1.01 22.19 -2.43
C GLY A 615 -0.14 21.77 -1.25
N LEU A 616 0.34 22.70 -0.42
CA LEU A 616 1.29 22.42 0.66
C LEU A 616 0.71 21.46 1.71
N VAL A 617 1.39 20.33 1.92
CA VAL A 617 1.01 19.29 2.89
C VAL A 617 1.80 19.45 4.20
N VAL A 618 3.07 19.83 4.10
CA VAL A 618 3.97 20.00 5.25
C VAL A 618 4.58 21.40 5.25
N LEU A 619 4.41 22.13 6.34
CA LEU A 619 5.12 23.38 6.61
C LEU A 619 5.83 23.29 7.96
N SER A 620 7.16 23.32 7.93
CA SER A 620 8.00 23.27 9.14
C SER A 620 9.00 24.41 9.15
N LEU A 621 8.85 25.31 10.11
CA LEU A 621 9.71 26.48 10.33
C LEU A 621 10.29 26.50 11.75
N SER A 622 10.18 25.38 12.46
CA SER A 622 10.51 25.29 13.89
C SER A 622 11.97 25.61 14.19
N GLY A 623 12.28 26.16 15.35
CA GLY A 623 13.67 26.37 15.78
C GLY A 623 14.42 27.40 14.94
N ASN A 624 13.79 28.57 14.74
CA ASN A 624 14.35 29.72 14.03
C ASN A 624 14.20 31.00 14.89
N HIS A 625 14.35 32.18 14.29
CA HIS A 625 14.16 33.50 14.89
C HIS A 625 13.04 34.30 14.23
N ILE A 626 12.06 33.61 13.64
CA ILE A 626 10.93 34.23 12.93
C ILE A 626 10.04 34.97 13.93
N SER A 627 9.63 36.17 13.57
CA SER A 627 8.83 37.09 14.38
C SER A 627 7.57 37.51 13.62
N GLY A 628 6.79 38.46 14.16
CA GLY A 628 5.53 38.88 13.57
C GLY A 628 4.38 37.93 13.91
N HIS A 629 3.33 38.00 13.10
CA HIS A 629 2.08 37.28 13.31
C HIS A 629 1.96 36.08 12.34
N ILE A 630 1.12 35.10 12.68
CA ILE A 630 0.69 34.10 11.68
C ILE A 630 -0.29 34.82 10.72
N PRO A 631 -0.08 34.77 9.40
CA PRO A 631 -1.01 35.35 8.43
C PRO A 631 -2.42 34.77 8.59
N VAL A 632 -3.45 35.63 8.58
CA VAL A 632 -4.86 35.21 8.72
C VAL A 632 -5.27 34.24 7.60
N ASP A 633 -4.72 34.44 6.41
CA ASP A 633 -4.94 33.61 5.22
C ASP A 633 -4.25 32.23 5.27
N ILE A 634 -3.58 31.86 6.37
CA ILE A 634 -2.98 30.52 6.55
C ILE A 634 -4.01 29.39 6.37
N SER A 635 -5.29 29.68 6.63
CA SER A 635 -6.40 28.75 6.43
C SER A 635 -6.69 28.41 4.97
N LYS A 636 -6.15 29.17 4.00
CA LYS A 636 -6.23 28.85 2.57
C LYS A 636 -5.41 27.61 2.19
N LEU A 637 -4.44 27.21 3.04
CA LEU A 637 -3.64 26.01 2.87
C LEU A 637 -4.45 24.75 3.21
N GLY A 638 -5.53 24.50 2.47
CA GLY A 638 -6.51 23.46 2.78
C GLY A 638 -5.96 22.03 2.79
N GLN A 639 -4.80 21.77 2.16
CA GLN A 639 -4.14 20.46 2.15
C GLN A 639 -3.15 20.26 3.30
N LEU A 640 -2.97 21.27 4.17
CA LEU A 640 -1.94 21.25 5.19
C LEU A 640 -2.23 20.18 6.24
N LEU A 641 -1.35 19.18 6.32
CA LEU A 641 -1.42 18.05 7.22
C LEU A 641 -0.53 18.21 8.45
N SER A 642 0.57 18.95 8.33
CA SER A 642 1.57 19.13 9.39
C SER A 642 2.07 20.56 9.40
N LEU A 643 1.85 21.27 10.51
CA LEU A 643 2.31 22.63 10.75
C LEU A 643 3.19 22.71 12.02
N ASP A 644 4.48 22.99 11.85
CA ASP A 644 5.40 23.22 12.97
C ASP A 644 6.02 24.62 12.92
N LEU A 645 5.59 25.49 13.83
CA LEU A 645 6.11 26.85 14.00
C LEU A 645 6.81 27.03 15.35
N SER A 646 7.09 25.93 16.05
CA SER A 646 7.58 25.96 17.42
C SER A 646 8.97 26.59 17.56
N SER A 647 9.32 27.05 18.76
CA SER A 647 10.65 27.59 19.07
C SER A 647 11.06 28.74 18.14
N ASN A 648 10.21 29.77 18.09
CA ASN A 648 10.40 30.99 17.30
C ASN A 648 10.12 32.24 18.17
N LYS A 649 9.97 33.41 17.55
CA LYS A 649 9.65 34.70 18.19
C LYS A 649 8.28 35.25 17.74
N LEU A 650 7.39 34.39 17.24
CA LEU A 650 6.06 34.77 16.76
C LEU A 650 5.21 35.32 17.91
N PHE A 651 4.39 36.33 17.64
CA PHE A 651 3.58 37.00 18.67
C PHE A 651 2.18 37.36 18.16
N GLY A 652 1.36 37.88 19.07
CA GLY A 652 -0.05 38.21 18.81
C GLY A 652 -0.98 37.01 18.97
N PRO A 653 -2.25 37.16 18.57
CA PRO A 653 -3.24 36.08 18.67
C PRO A 653 -2.98 34.97 17.65
N ILE A 654 -3.31 33.73 18.02
CA ILE A 654 -3.41 32.62 17.08
C ILE A 654 -4.68 32.88 16.22
N PRO A 655 -4.60 32.95 14.89
CA PRO A 655 -5.76 33.24 14.05
C PRO A 655 -6.89 32.22 14.24
N GLU A 656 -8.11 32.70 14.41
CA GLU A 656 -9.30 31.84 14.54
C GLU A 656 -9.52 30.99 13.29
N SER A 657 -9.12 31.50 12.11
CA SER A 657 -9.16 30.80 10.83
C SER A 657 -8.35 29.49 10.84
N LEU A 658 -7.38 29.30 11.73
CA LEU A 658 -6.63 28.06 11.83
C LEU A 658 -7.52 26.85 12.21
N SER A 659 -8.65 27.11 12.88
CA SER A 659 -9.66 26.10 13.23
C SER A 659 -10.38 25.49 12.02
N THR A 660 -10.29 26.11 10.83
CA THR A 660 -10.95 25.63 9.61
C THR A 660 -10.10 24.64 8.81
N LEU A 661 -8.84 24.42 9.17
CA LEU A 661 -7.94 23.48 8.49
C LEU A 661 -8.24 22.03 8.89
N SER A 662 -9.22 21.40 8.23
CA SER A 662 -9.72 20.06 8.56
C SER A 662 -8.72 18.91 8.33
N PHE A 663 -7.74 19.09 7.45
CA PHE A 663 -6.70 18.08 7.19
C PHE A 663 -5.53 18.12 8.18
N LEU A 664 -5.45 19.14 9.05
CA LEU A 664 -4.27 19.39 9.87
C LEU A 664 -4.10 18.30 10.94
N GLY A 665 -3.29 17.28 10.70
CA GLY A 665 -3.08 16.17 11.62
C GLY A 665 -2.04 16.44 12.71
N TYR A 666 -1.18 17.45 12.55
CA TYR A 666 -0.14 17.81 13.51
C TYR A 666 0.04 19.32 13.58
N LEU A 667 0.05 19.86 14.81
CA LEU A 667 0.28 21.27 15.09
C LEU A 667 1.24 21.43 16.26
N ASN A 668 2.27 22.27 16.07
CA ASN A 668 3.15 22.69 17.15
C ASN A 668 3.47 24.19 17.06
N LEU A 669 2.95 24.95 18.04
CA LEU A 669 3.13 26.40 18.21
C LEU A 669 3.92 26.74 19.48
N SER A 670 4.50 25.73 20.13
CA SER A 670 5.16 25.88 21.43
C SER A 670 6.38 26.80 21.38
N ASN A 671 6.80 27.33 22.53
CA ASN A 671 7.99 28.17 22.70
C ASN A 671 8.01 29.39 21.77
N ASN A 672 6.94 30.17 21.79
CA ASN A 672 6.80 31.43 21.06
C ASN A 672 6.37 32.57 22.03
N ARG A 673 5.90 33.69 21.49
CA ARG A 673 5.37 34.84 22.23
C ARG A 673 3.89 35.10 21.94
N PHE A 674 3.14 34.06 21.58
CA PHE A 674 1.70 34.18 21.32
C PHE A 674 0.94 34.66 22.57
N SER A 675 -0.17 35.35 22.33
CA SER A 675 -0.98 35.98 23.37
C SER A 675 -2.46 35.91 23.07
N GLY A 676 -3.30 35.92 24.10
CA GLY A 676 -4.75 35.88 23.95
C GLY A 676 -5.31 34.47 24.07
N MET A 677 -6.61 34.34 23.77
CA MET A 677 -7.31 33.07 23.86
C MET A 677 -6.92 32.15 22.72
N ILE A 678 -6.65 30.87 23.02
CA ILE A 678 -6.47 29.85 22.00
C ILE A 678 -7.82 29.61 21.30
N PRO A 679 -7.90 29.66 19.95
CA PRO A 679 -9.12 29.36 19.22
C PRO A 679 -9.40 27.84 19.25
N TYR A 680 -9.81 27.35 20.42
CA TYR A 680 -9.98 25.93 20.73
C TYR A 680 -11.38 25.45 20.33
N THR A 681 -11.63 25.47 19.03
CA THR A 681 -12.87 25.03 18.37
C THR A 681 -12.52 24.25 17.09
N GLY A 682 -13.50 23.57 16.48
CA GLY A 682 -13.41 23.13 15.09
C GLY A 682 -12.47 21.96 14.81
N HIS A 683 -11.24 22.22 14.34
CA HIS A 683 -10.14 21.25 14.21
C HIS A 683 -8.91 21.59 15.09
N MET A 684 -9.02 22.54 16.04
CA MET A 684 -7.97 22.86 17.03
C MET A 684 -8.01 22.13 18.39
N THR A 685 -9.17 21.62 18.83
CA THR A 685 -9.36 20.81 20.05
C THR A 685 -8.71 19.41 20.09
N THR A 686 -8.17 18.92 18.97
CA THR A 686 -7.37 17.70 18.86
C THR A 686 -5.98 17.87 19.44
N PHE A 687 -5.46 19.09 19.44
CA PHE A 687 -4.08 19.33 19.82
C PHE A 687 -3.97 19.47 21.34
N GLU A 688 -2.92 18.88 21.90
CA GLU A 688 -2.69 18.88 23.34
C GLU A 688 -2.08 20.18 23.85
N ALA A 689 -2.03 20.34 25.17
CA ALA A 689 -1.38 21.49 25.81
C ALA A 689 0.11 21.65 25.42
N SER A 690 0.78 20.55 25.08
CA SER A 690 2.17 20.53 24.59
C SER A 690 2.34 21.37 23.32
N SER A 691 1.37 21.35 22.40
CA SER A 691 1.39 22.15 21.16
C SER A 691 1.41 23.66 21.40
N PHE A 692 1.00 24.12 22.58
CA PHE A 692 0.90 25.55 22.93
C PHE A 692 1.85 25.97 24.07
N ALA A 693 2.56 25.02 24.66
CA ALA A 693 3.43 25.23 25.82
C ALA A 693 4.52 26.29 25.56
N GLY A 694 5.02 26.93 26.62
CA GLY A 694 6.09 27.93 26.48
C GLY A 694 5.65 29.28 25.88
N ASN A 695 4.33 29.55 25.81
CA ASN A 695 3.76 30.84 25.43
C ASN A 695 3.10 31.50 26.67
N PRO A 696 3.78 32.42 27.38
CA PRO A 696 3.31 32.89 28.70
C PRO A 696 2.01 33.70 28.70
N ARG A 697 1.61 34.24 27.54
CA ARG A 697 0.42 35.11 27.41
C ARG A 697 -0.78 34.41 26.75
N LEU A 698 -0.66 33.12 26.42
CA LEU A 698 -1.79 32.33 25.97
C LEU A 698 -2.65 31.88 27.15
N CYS A 699 -3.97 31.83 26.93
CA CYS A 699 -4.95 31.37 27.91
C CYS A 699 -6.10 30.63 27.20
N GLY A 700 -6.94 29.94 27.97
CA GLY A 700 -8.00 29.08 27.44
C GLY A 700 -7.52 27.66 27.13
N LEU A 701 -8.48 26.76 26.89
CA LEU A 701 -8.19 25.35 26.60
C LEU A 701 -7.26 25.20 25.38
N PRO A 702 -6.34 24.22 25.37
CA PRO A 702 -6.14 23.16 26.37
C PRO A 702 -5.25 23.59 27.55
N LEU A 703 -4.84 24.86 27.64
CA LEU A 703 -4.10 25.37 28.79
C LEU A 703 -5.04 25.60 29.98
N ILE A 704 -4.57 25.31 31.19
CA ILE A 704 -5.34 25.50 32.44
C ILE A 704 -5.41 27.00 32.84
N VAL A 705 -4.67 27.86 32.12
CA VAL A 705 -4.59 29.31 32.37
C VAL A 705 -5.89 29.99 31.94
N ARG A 706 -6.55 30.70 32.86
CA ARG A 706 -7.80 31.44 32.59
C ARG A 706 -7.52 32.82 31.98
N CYS A 707 -8.31 33.23 31.00
CA CYS A 707 -8.27 34.58 30.44
C CYS A 707 -8.96 35.56 31.40
N GLN A 708 -8.33 36.71 31.71
CA GLN A 708 -8.98 37.78 32.50
C GLN A 708 -9.89 38.60 31.58
N GLY A 709 -11.21 38.59 31.80
CA GLY A 709 -12.10 39.51 31.08
C GLY A 709 -13.60 39.24 30.95
N ASP A 710 -14.18 38.14 31.47
CA ASP A 710 -15.63 37.91 31.36
C ASP A 710 -16.31 37.75 32.73
N GLY A 711 -17.03 38.81 33.15
CA GLY A 711 -17.91 38.82 34.32
C GLY A 711 -18.18 40.23 34.84
N HIS A 712 -19.35 40.80 34.48
CA HIS A 712 -19.88 42.05 35.02
C HIS A 712 -20.34 41.90 36.49
N ASP A 713 -19.76 42.78 37.33
CA ASP A 713 -20.29 43.53 38.49
C ASP A 713 -21.20 42.86 39.55
N GLU A 714 -20.72 42.80 40.80
CA GLU A 714 -21.26 43.62 41.90
C GLU A 714 -20.20 43.85 43.00
N ASP A 715 -20.16 45.10 43.45
CA ASP A 715 -19.17 45.80 44.26
C ASP A 715 -19.41 45.60 45.78
N ASP A 716 -18.35 45.57 46.59
CA ASP A 716 -18.13 46.56 47.67
C ASP A 716 -16.78 46.32 48.39
N GLY A 717 -15.88 47.30 48.28
CA GLY A 717 -15.47 48.00 49.50
C GLY A 717 -14.18 47.63 50.24
N SER A 718 -13.04 47.99 49.63
CA SER A 718 -11.86 48.58 50.32
C SER A 718 -11.00 47.73 51.29
N ASN A 719 -9.73 47.49 50.95
CA ASN A 719 -8.59 48.33 51.36
C ASN A 719 -7.22 47.66 51.14
N LYS A 720 -6.30 48.50 50.63
CA LYS A 720 -4.83 48.48 50.80
C LYS A 720 -4.00 47.41 50.10
N VAL A 721 -3.36 47.89 49.04
CA VAL A 721 -2.02 47.54 48.59
C VAL A 721 -1.09 47.26 49.77
N LEU A 722 -0.70 45.99 49.92
CA LEU A 722 0.59 45.59 50.46
C LEU A 722 1.22 44.66 49.44
N VAL A 723 2.36 45.10 48.91
CA VAL A 723 3.29 44.27 48.15
C VAL A 723 3.65 43.07 49.02
N SER A 724 3.31 41.86 48.56
CA SER A 724 3.92 40.64 49.06
C SER A 724 4.46 39.83 47.88
N GLU A 725 5.77 39.72 47.82
CA GLU A 725 6.53 38.83 46.95
C GLU A 725 5.89 37.42 46.94
N SER A 726 5.55 36.94 45.75
CA SER A 726 4.95 35.62 45.60
C SER A 726 5.95 34.52 45.91
N LYS A 727 5.58 33.68 46.87
CA LYS A 727 6.30 32.50 47.36
C LYS A 727 6.36 31.34 46.36
N ASP A 728 5.95 31.54 45.12
CA ASP A 728 5.91 30.46 44.12
C ASP A 728 7.26 30.24 43.44
N ASN A 729 8.14 31.26 43.40
CA ASN A 729 9.53 31.08 42.94
C ASN A 729 10.45 30.41 43.97
N LEU A 730 9.98 30.24 45.22
CA LEU A 730 10.76 29.59 46.27
C LEU A 730 10.59 28.06 46.19
N ILE A 731 9.36 27.57 46.00
CA ILE A 731 9.05 26.14 46.03
C ILE A 731 9.73 25.39 44.86
N ASP A 732 9.72 25.95 43.65
CA ASP A 732 10.34 25.31 42.48
C ASP A 732 11.88 25.26 42.57
N LYS A 733 12.53 26.31 43.09
CA LYS A 733 13.99 26.28 43.31
C LYS A 733 14.39 25.27 44.39
N TRP A 734 13.61 25.13 45.47
CA TRP A 734 13.89 24.13 46.50
C TRP A 734 13.57 22.71 46.03
N PHE A 735 12.58 22.51 45.15
CA PHE A 735 12.28 21.20 44.56
C PHE A 735 13.45 20.70 43.69
N TYR A 736 13.92 21.48 42.72
CA TYR A 736 15.05 21.07 41.88
C TYR A 736 16.38 20.96 42.65
N LEU A 737 16.59 21.82 43.67
CA LEU A 737 17.75 21.70 44.55
C LEU A 737 17.68 20.44 45.42
N SER A 738 16.50 20.05 45.92
CA SER A 738 16.32 18.85 46.74
C SER A 738 16.38 17.55 45.94
N VAL A 739 15.95 17.54 44.66
CA VAL A 739 16.18 16.42 43.74
C VAL A 739 17.68 16.28 43.41
N GLY A 740 18.36 17.38 43.10
CA GLY A 740 19.81 17.37 42.86
C GLY A 740 20.63 16.93 44.08
N LEU A 741 20.29 17.44 45.27
CA LEU A 741 20.91 17.03 46.54
C LEU A 741 20.56 15.58 46.91
N GLY A 742 19.34 15.12 46.62
CA GLY A 742 18.89 13.75 46.84
C GLY A 742 19.62 12.73 45.95
N PHE A 743 19.84 13.07 44.68
CA PHE A 743 20.61 12.23 43.75
C PHE A 743 22.11 12.19 44.13
N ALA A 744 22.68 13.34 44.47
CA ALA A 744 24.05 13.42 44.95
C ALA A 744 24.24 12.64 46.26
N ALA A 745 23.30 12.74 47.22
CA ALA A 745 23.31 11.97 48.45
C ALA A 745 23.11 10.46 48.19
N GLY A 746 22.22 10.08 47.25
CA GLY A 746 21.96 8.69 46.87
C GLY A 746 23.17 7.97 46.29
N LEU A 747 24.10 8.69 45.66
CA LEU A 747 25.36 8.13 45.15
C LEU A 747 26.53 8.29 46.14
N LEU A 748 26.66 9.45 46.78
CA LEU A 748 27.80 9.74 47.66
C LEU A 748 27.68 9.07 49.03
N VAL A 749 26.48 8.93 49.59
CA VAL A 749 26.31 8.35 50.94
C VAL A 749 26.67 6.85 50.94
N PRO A 750 26.20 6.01 49.99
CA PRO A 750 26.65 4.62 49.92
C PRO A 750 28.13 4.49 49.60
N PHE A 751 28.67 5.34 48.72
CA PHE A 751 30.09 5.33 48.36
C PHE A 751 30.99 5.72 49.55
N LEU A 752 30.61 6.73 50.32
CA LEU A 752 31.34 7.14 51.53
C LEU A 752 31.16 6.14 52.67
N LEU A 753 29.99 5.50 52.82
CA LEU A 753 29.78 4.40 53.77
C LEU A 753 30.64 3.17 53.42
N MET A 754 30.75 2.84 52.13
CA MET A 754 31.62 1.77 51.62
C MET A 754 33.11 2.10 51.80
N ALA A 755 33.50 3.38 51.67
CA ALA A 755 34.88 3.83 51.90
C ALA A 755 35.26 3.91 53.39
N ALA A 756 34.30 4.21 54.28
CA ALA A 756 34.55 4.34 55.72
C ALA A 756 34.52 3.01 56.49
N ARG A 757 33.81 1.99 55.99
CA ARG A 757 33.70 0.66 56.60
C ARG A 757 34.33 -0.39 55.70
N LYS A 758 35.63 -0.61 55.89
CA LYS A 758 36.45 -1.55 55.11
C LYS A 758 35.85 -2.97 55.04
N THR A 759 35.24 -3.43 56.13
CA THR A 759 34.58 -4.75 56.21
C THR A 759 33.35 -4.90 55.31
N TRP A 760 32.66 -3.81 54.98
CA TRP A 760 31.47 -3.83 54.09
C TRP A 760 31.88 -3.82 52.62
N SER A 761 32.93 -3.07 52.30
CA SER A 761 33.55 -3.11 50.97
C SER A 761 34.12 -4.49 50.66
N GLU A 762 34.83 -5.12 51.60
CA GLU A 762 35.37 -6.48 51.45
C GLU A 762 34.26 -7.53 51.33
N ALA A 763 33.13 -7.37 52.02
CA ALA A 763 31.97 -8.26 51.88
C ALA A 763 31.25 -8.08 50.53
N TYR A 764 31.12 -6.84 50.06
CA TYR A 764 30.48 -6.53 48.77
C TYR A 764 31.34 -7.03 47.59
N PHE A 765 32.62 -6.69 47.56
CA PHE A 765 33.54 -7.18 46.51
C PHE A 765 33.79 -8.68 46.65
N GLY A 766 33.80 -9.23 47.87
CA GLY A 766 33.81 -10.67 48.09
C GLY A 766 32.55 -11.38 47.56
N LEU A 767 31.38 -10.74 47.59
CA LEU A 767 30.16 -11.27 46.96
C LEU A 767 30.26 -11.21 45.43
N VAL A 768 30.78 -10.11 44.88
CA VAL A 768 30.97 -9.93 43.44
C VAL A 768 32.00 -10.92 42.88
N ASP A 769 33.13 -11.10 43.56
CA ASP A 769 34.17 -12.07 43.18
C ASP A 769 33.65 -13.50 43.31
N LYS A 770 32.83 -13.81 44.32
CA LYS A 770 32.19 -15.12 44.47
C LYS A 770 31.17 -15.39 43.36
N VAL A 771 30.46 -14.36 42.87
CA VAL A 771 29.57 -14.45 41.71
C VAL A 771 30.37 -14.62 40.41
N ALA A 772 31.51 -13.94 40.26
CA ALA A 772 32.41 -14.04 39.11
C ALA A 772 33.13 -15.41 39.04
N GLU A 773 33.59 -15.95 40.16
CA GLU A 773 34.19 -17.30 40.24
C GLU A 773 33.15 -18.39 40.01
N THR A 774 31.93 -18.23 40.53
CA THR A 774 30.85 -19.21 40.29
C THR A 774 30.45 -19.24 38.81
N THR A 775 30.45 -18.09 38.13
CA THR A 775 30.17 -18.00 36.68
C THR A 775 31.30 -18.52 35.80
N SER A 776 32.57 -18.41 36.22
CA SER A 776 33.71 -18.99 35.50
C SER A 776 33.78 -20.53 35.64
N LEU A 777 33.50 -21.06 36.84
CA LEU A 777 33.41 -22.50 37.12
C LEU A 777 32.21 -23.16 36.39
N LEU A 778 31.10 -22.44 36.22
CA LEU A 778 29.95 -22.89 35.43
C LEU A 778 30.26 -22.91 33.92
N ARG A 779 31.06 -21.98 33.40
CA ARG A 779 31.54 -22.00 32.00
C ARG A 779 32.50 -23.15 31.72
N HIS A 780 33.41 -23.46 32.66
CA HIS A 780 34.34 -24.59 32.51
C HIS A 780 33.68 -25.97 32.64
N LYS A 781 32.63 -26.11 33.47
CA LYS A 781 31.83 -27.34 33.54
C LYS A 781 30.90 -27.52 32.32
N ARG A 782 30.41 -26.44 31.70
CA ARG A 782 29.59 -26.52 30.45
C ARG A 782 30.39 -26.95 29.21
N ALA A 783 31.65 -26.54 29.08
CA ALA A 783 32.50 -26.95 27.96
C ALA A 783 32.90 -28.44 27.98
N LYS A 784 32.85 -29.10 29.15
CA LYS A 784 33.23 -30.51 29.31
C LYS A 784 32.05 -31.48 29.28
N HIS A 785 30.80 -30.99 29.31
CA HIS A 785 29.58 -31.80 29.31
C HIS A 785 28.77 -31.76 28.00
N MET A 786 29.08 -30.85 27.05
CA MET A 786 28.51 -30.85 25.68
C MET A 786 29.29 -31.73 24.69
N ARG A 787 29.87 -32.83 25.17
CA ARG A 787 30.44 -33.92 24.36
C ARG A 787 29.91 -35.28 24.84
N SER A 788 28.61 -35.41 25.09
CA SER A 788 27.88 -36.68 24.94
C SER A 788 26.40 -36.49 25.20
N SER A 789 25.59 -36.84 24.21
CA SER A 789 24.24 -37.39 24.34
C SER A 789 23.06 -36.46 24.67
N GLY A 790 22.19 -36.30 23.67
CA GLY A 790 20.78 -36.69 23.79
C GLY A 790 19.71 -35.61 24.00
N HIS A 791 18.81 -35.53 23.02
CA HIS A 791 17.33 -35.48 23.13
C HIS A 791 16.59 -34.62 24.19
N LEU A 792 15.64 -33.83 23.65
CA LEU A 792 14.26 -33.54 24.10
C LEU A 792 13.99 -32.57 25.29
N HIS A 793 13.76 -31.29 24.92
CA HIS A 793 12.64 -30.39 25.27
C HIS A 793 12.16 -30.18 26.74
N ARG A 794 12.33 -28.95 27.29
CA ARG A 794 11.29 -27.89 27.47
C ARG A 794 11.76 -26.72 28.38
N ASN A 795 11.56 -25.49 27.88
CA ASN A 795 11.11 -24.24 28.53
C ASN A 795 11.99 -23.38 29.47
N LEU A 796 12.22 -22.14 29.00
CA LEU A 796 11.78 -20.82 29.54
C LEU A 796 12.81 -19.81 30.16
N VAL A 797 12.80 -18.62 29.51
CA VAL A 797 13.10 -17.22 29.91
C VAL A 797 14.53 -16.64 29.77
N THR A 798 14.68 -15.81 28.73
CA THR A 798 15.57 -14.63 28.65
C THR A 798 14.85 -13.51 27.89
N TRP A 799 14.97 -12.27 28.37
CA TRP A 799 14.47 -10.99 27.82
C TRP A 799 15.55 -9.93 28.10
N ALA A 800 15.79 -8.88 27.33
CA ALA A 800 15.64 -8.54 25.92
C ALA A 800 16.34 -7.17 25.75
N MET A 801 17.23 -6.99 24.77
CA MET A 801 17.57 -5.68 24.15
C MET A 801 18.47 -5.91 22.93
N GLY A 802 17.96 -5.50 21.76
CA GLY A 802 18.73 -5.08 20.58
C GLY A 802 19.14 -6.17 19.56
N LEU A 803 18.34 -6.34 18.50
CA LEU A 803 18.73 -6.23 17.07
C LEU A 803 17.75 -6.96 16.12
N SER A 804 17.54 -6.36 14.94
CA SER A 804 17.32 -7.00 13.62
C SER A 804 15.90 -7.39 13.11
N HIS A 805 15.49 -6.64 12.08
CA HIS A 805 14.85 -6.99 10.80
C HIS A 805 13.65 -7.96 10.63
N ARG A 806 12.63 -7.40 9.93
CA ARG A 806 11.76 -7.92 8.85
C ARG A 806 11.30 -9.38 8.90
N LYS A 807 9.96 -9.57 8.91
CA LYS A 807 9.24 -10.38 7.91
C LYS A 807 7.73 -10.12 7.91
N SER A 808 7.23 -9.88 6.71
CA SER A 808 5.84 -9.79 6.24
C SER A 808 5.16 -11.16 6.16
N PHE A 809 3.85 -11.23 6.44
CA PHE A 809 2.84 -12.25 6.06
C PHE A 809 1.47 -11.66 6.48
N PHE A 810 0.31 -11.80 5.83
CA PHE A 810 -0.22 -12.12 4.48
C PHE A 810 -1.74 -12.41 4.75
N ASP A 811 -2.64 -11.97 3.85
CA ASP A 811 -3.98 -12.50 3.54
C ASP A 811 -4.89 -13.12 4.64
N ASP A 812 -5.98 -12.42 5.04
CA ASP A 812 -7.37 -12.93 5.21
C ASP A 812 -8.32 -11.80 5.73
N PRO A 813 -9.67 -11.91 5.67
CA PRO A 813 -10.60 -10.78 5.78
C PRO A 813 -10.62 -10.19 7.18
N GLY A 814 -10.05 -8.99 7.32
CA GLY A 814 -9.82 -8.34 8.59
C GLY A 814 -11.10 -7.79 9.23
N PHE A 815 -11.37 -8.22 10.46
CA PHE A 815 -12.12 -7.42 11.44
C PHE A 815 -11.13 -6.57 12.23
N THR A 816 -11.51 -5.35 12.59
CA THR A 816 -10.68 -4.48 13.42
C THR A 816 -11.10 -4.59 14.89
N ILE A 817 -10.17 -4.92 15.78
CA ILE A 817 -10.34 -4.79 17.24
C ILE A 817 -9.77 -3.45 17.67
N VAL A 818 -10.56 -2.67 18.44
CA VAL A 818 -10.10 -1.43 19.07
C VAL A 818 -9.69 -1.70 20.52
N VAL A 819 -8.45 -1.36 20.84
CA VAL A 819 -7.86 -1.47 22.18
C VAL A 819 -7.37 -0.10 22.63
N GLY A 820 -7.74 0.34 23.84
CA GLY A 820 -7.20 1.57 24.43
C GLY A 820 -7.15 1.53 25.97
N PRO A 821 -6.15 2.19 26.61
CA PRO A 821 -6.09 2.35 28.06
C PRO A 821 -6.92 3.56 28.54
N ARG A 822 -7.67 3.38 29.63
CA ARG A 822 -8.37 4.38 30.48
C ARG A 822 -8.86 5.68 29.80
N PHE A 823 -10.17 5.77 29.57
CA PHE A 823 -10.86 7.04 29.31
C PHE A 823 -11.20 7.78 30.63
N TYR A 824 -11.04 9.12 30.62
CA TYR A 824 -11.49 10.01 31.69
C TYR A 824 -12.84 10.63 31.30
N PRO A 825 -13.72 10.98 32.26
CA PRO A 825 -15.14 11.19 32.01
C PRO A 825 -15.44 12.42 31.14
N LEU A 826 -16.26 12.22 30.11
CA LEU A 826 -16.82 13.27 29.25
C LEU A 826 -17.85 14.11 30.00
N THR A 827 -17.47 15.31 30.47
CA THR A 827 -18.43 16.33 30.90
C THR A 827 -18.76 17.29 29.74
N HIS A 828 -19.98 17.18 29.23
CA HIS A 828 -20.78 18.16 28.45
C HIS A 828 -20.09 19.01 27.35
N SER A 829 -20.29 18.62 26.08
CA SER A 829 -21.08 19.37 25.07
C SER A 829 -20.94 18.72 23.68
N ALA A 830 -22.04 18.63 22.94
CA ALA A 830 -22.24 17.74 21.79
C ALA A 830 -21.68 18.26 20.44
N THR A 831 -20.49 18.88 20.40
CA THR A 831 -19.99 19.53 19.17
C THR A 831 -18.61 19.10 18.66
N ASN A 832 -17.92 18.13 19.30
CA ASN A 832 -16.51 17.81 18.99
C ASN A 832 -16.21 16.36 18.50
N VAL A 833 -17.13 15.69 17.80
CA VAL A 833 -16.91 14.28 17.40
C VAL A 833 -15.81 14.10 16.33
N LYS A 834 -15.67 15.02 15.36
CA LYS A 834 -14.55 14.98 14.38
C LYS A 834 -13.18 15.15 15.05
N HIS A 835 -13.17 15.77 16.23
CA HIS A 835 -11.98 16.11 16.96
C HIS A 835 -11.43 14.97 17.81
N ASP A 836 -12.30 14.26 18.53
CA ASP A 836 -11.84 13.15 19.34
C ASP A 836 -11.42 11.94 18.48
N ALA A 837 -11.92 11.81 17.25
CA ALA A 837 -11.49 10.81 16.26
C ALA A 837 -10.00 10.98 15.84
N LEU A 838 -9.54 12.21 15.61
CA LEU A 838 -8.12 12.45 15.28
C LEU A 838 -7.18 12.21 16.46
N ARG A 839 -7.63 12.44 17.70
CA ARG A 839 -6.90 12.06 18.93
C ARG A 839 -6.88 10.56 19.17
N ALA A 840 -7.90 9.83 18.72
CA ALA A 840 -7.98 8.38 18.82
C ALA A 840 -6.91 7.72 17.94
N LYS A 841 -6.63 8.26 16.75
CA LYS A 841 -5.64 7.74 15.80
C LYS A 841 -4.21 7.64 16.34
N GLU A 842 -3.85 8.42 17.36
CA GLU A 842 -2.54 8.38 18.03
C GLU A 842 -2.46 7.33 19.16
N ARG A 843 -3.60 6.79 19.60
CA ARG A 843 -3.73 5.79 20.67
C ARG A 843 -4.32 4.45 20.19
N LEU A 844 -4.76 4.40 18.94
CA LEU A 844 -5.24 3.20 18.26
C LEU A 844 -4.07 2.47 17.61
N HIS A 845 -3.84 1.25 18.06
CA HIS A 845 -2.93 0.31 17.42
C HIS A 845 -3.74 -0.64 16.53
N LEU A 846 -3.43 -0.66 15.24
CA LEU A 846 -4.01 -1.61 14.31
C LEU A 846 -3.19 -2.91 14.35
N PHE A 847 -3.88 -4.02 14.55
CA PHE A 847 -3.30 -5.35 14.53
C PHE A 847 -3.94 -6.15 13.41
N GLU A 848 -3.12 -6.85 12.63
CA GLU A 848 -3.57 -7.83 11.66
C GLU A 848 -3.87 -9.14 12.40
N ALA A 849 -5.05 -9.72 12.18
CA ALA A 849 -5.47 -10.96 12.82
C ALA A 849 -6.44 -11.72 11.93
N THR A 850 -6.22 -13.03 11.79
CA THR A 850 -7.08 -13.92 11.02
C THR A 850 -8.32 -14.30 11.82
N LEU A 851 -9.49 -13.87 11.36
CA LEU A 851 -10.77 -13.99 12.06
C LEU A 851 -11.10 -15.43 12.52
N LEU A 852 -10.87 -16.40 11.64
CA LEU A 852 -11.27 -17.79 11.83
C LEU A 852 -10.19 -18.63 12.55
N GLU A 853 -9.01 -18.07 12.78
CA GLU A 853 -7.90 -18.72 13.46
C GLU A 853 -7.95 -18.45 14.97
N GLU A 854 -7.86 -19.51 15.76
CA GLU A 854 -7.94 -19.41 17.21
C GLU A 854 -6.60 -18.92 17.78
N GLY A 855 -6.64 -17.87 18.62
CA GLY A 855 -5.46 -17.31 19.27
C GLY A 855 -4.84 -16.11 18.57
N CYS A 856 -5.28 -15.76 17.36
CA CYS A 856 -4.77 -14.57 16.63
C CYS A 856 -5.05 -13.24 17.36
N PHE A 857 -6.04 -13.20 18.25
CA PHE A 857 -6.34 -12.01 19.04
C PHE A 857 -5.65 -12.01 20.41
N ASP A 858 -4.92 -13.07 20.80
CA ASP A 858 -4.32 -13.21 22.14
C ASP A 858 -3.37 -12.04 22.46
N SER A 859 -2.48 -11.70 21.53
CA SER A 859 -1.54 -10.58 21.70
C SER A 859 -2.21 -9.21 21.62
N VAL A 860 -3.36 -9.13 20.96
CA VAL A 860 -4.12 -7.88 20.80
C VAL A 860 -4.83 -7.53 22.09
N VAL A 861 -5.43 -8.52 22.76
CA VAL A 861 -6.17 -8.32 24.00
C VAL A 861 -5.27 -8.29 25.24
N ASP A 862 -3.99 -8.66 25.12
CA ASP A 862 -3.03 -8.63 26.23
C ASP A 862 -2.78 -7.18 26.71
N GLY A 863 -2.88 -6.97 28.02
CA GLY A 863 -2.77 -5.64 28.63
C GLY A 863 -4.02 -4.75 28.54
N CYS A 864 -5.14 -5.25 28.01
CA CYS A 864 -6.39 -4.48 27.91
C CYS A 864 -7.22 -4.49 29.20
N ASP A 865 -7.91 -3.37 29.48
CA ASP A 865 -8.93 -3.27 30.54
C ASP A 865 -10.32 -3.78 30.08
N GLY A 866 -10.55 -3.83 28.76
CA GLY A 866 -11.69 -4.48 28.12
C GLY A 866 -11.70 -4.26 26.60
N VAL A 867 -12.68 -4.85 25.91
CA VAL A 867 -12.68 -4.96 24.43
C VAL A 867 -13.96 -4.40 23.83
N PHE A 868 -13.83 -3.63 22.75
CA PHE A 868 -14.92 -3.30 21.84
C PHE A 868 -14.86 -4.24 20.64
N HIS A 869 -15.83 -5.16 20.56
CA HIS A 869 -15.93 -6.13 19.47
C HIS A 869 -17.02 -5.71 18.49
N THR A 870 -16.61 -5.25 17.31
CA THR A 870 -17.55 -4.76 16.29
C THR A 870 -17.98 -5.87 15.34
N ALA A 871 -19.25 -5.86 14.94
CA ALA A 871 -19.82 -6.84 14.04
C ALA A 871 -19.28 -6.73 12.60
N SER A 872 -19.36 -7.85 11.86
CA SER A 872 -18.98 -7.96 10.44
C SER A 872 -19.66 -6.92 9.54
N PRO A 873 -19.04 -6.57 8.40
CA PRO A 873 -19.65 -5.75 7.35
C PRO A 873 -21.04 -6.25 6.93
N VAL A 874 -21.84 -5.32 6.39
CA VAL A 874 -23.22 -5.60 5.96
C VAL A 874 -23.20 -6.24 4.57
N THR A 875 -23.40 -7.56 4.50
CA THR A 875 -23.59 -8.30 3.25
C THR A 875 -24.91 -9.06 3.32
N PHE A 876 -25.84 -8.76 2.40
CA PHE A 876 -27.17 -9.40 2.36
C PHE A 876 -27.27 -10.60 1.42
N THR A 877 -26.26 -10.77 0.55
CA THR A 877 -26.22 -11.80 -0.49
C THR A 877 -24.86 -12.49 -0.47
N GLY A 878 -24.88 -13.83 -0.45
CA GLY A 878 -23.69 -14.67 -0.52
C GLY A 878 -24.05 -15.96 -1.27
N ASN A 879 -23.11 -16.49 -2.05
CA ASN A 879 -23.35 -17.72 -2.82
C ASN A 879 -23.34 -18.94 -1.89
N ASP A 880 -22.54 -18.90 -0.83
CA ASP A 880 -22.61 -19.80 0.33
C ASP A 880 -22.78 -18.98 1.63
N PRO A 881 -24.01 -18.67 2.06
CA PRO A 881 -24.26 -17.89 3.26
C PRO A 881 -23.70 -18.50 4.55
N GLN A 882 -23.50 -19.83 4.58
CA GLN A 882 -22.94 -20.50 5.73
C GLN A 882 -21.46 -20.15 5.90
N ALA A 883 -20.68 -20.25 4.83
CA ALA A 883 -19.24 -19.97 4.85
C ALA A 883 -18.91 -18.47 4.82
N GLU A 884 -19.74 -17.66 4.16
CA GLU A 884 -19.45 -16.23 3.91
C GLU A 884 -19.99 -15.30 5.02
N LEU A 885 -21.06 -15.69 5.71
CA LEU A 885 -21.74 -14.84 6.69
C LEU A 885 -21.82 -15.45 8.08
N ILE A 886 -22.33 -16.68 8.17
CA ILE A 886 -22.67 -17.29 9.47
C ILE A 886 -21.40 -17.73 10.21
N GLU A 887 -20.55 -18.52 9.57
CA GLU A 887 -19.32 -19.03 10.20
C GLU A 887 -18.35 -17.90 10.58
N PRO A 888 -18.06 -16.90 9.73
CA PRO A 888 -17.25 -15.73 10.11
C PRO A 888 -17.81 -14.96 11.29
N ALA A 889 -19.13 -14.68 11.30
CA ALA A 889 -19.74 -13.93 12.39
C ALA A 889 -19.67 -14.69 13.73
N VAL A 890 -20.00 -16.00 13.73
CA VAL A 890 -20.05 -16.81 14.95
C VAL A 890 -18.64 -17.16 15.44
N LYS A 891 -17.80 -17.73 14.56
CA LYS A 891 -16.46 -18.20 14.93
C LYS A 891 -15.53 -17.04 15.25
N GLY A 892 -15.61 -15.95 14.48
CA GLY A 892 -14.87 -14.72 14.76
C GLY A 892 -15.19 -14.15 16.13
N THR A 893 -16.48 -14.00 16.44
CA THR A 893 -16.93 -13.51 17.76
C THR A 893 -16.43 -14.40 18.90
N LEU A 894 -16.50 -15.72 18.74
CA LEU A 894 -15.99 -16.66 19.74
C LEU A 894 -14.46 -16.60 19.89
N ASN A 895 -13.71 -16.40 18.80
CA ASN A 895 -12.25 -16.29 18.85
C ASN A 895 -11.79 -15.04 19.62
N VAL A 896 -12.49 -13.91 19.45
CA VAL A 896 -12.24 -12.70 20.26
C VAL A 896 -12.50 -12.98 21.74
N LEU A 897 -13.65 -13.56 22.07
CA LEU A 897 -14.00 -13.87 23.47
C LEU A 897 -13.06 -14.90 24.10
N ARG A 898 -12.64 -15.95 23.36
CA ARG A 898 -11.65 -16.93 23.84
C ARG A 898 -10.31 -16.27 24.19
N SER A 899 -9.90 -15.29 23.40
CA SER A 899 -8.68 -14.52 23.67
C SER A 899 -8.85 -13.67 24.92
N CYS A 900 -10.02 -13.03 25.10
CA CYS A 900 -10.34 -12.25 26.30
C CYS A 900 -10.24 -13.09 27.59
N VAL A 901 -10.71 -14.34 27.59
CA VAL A 901 -10.64 -15.24 28.76
C VAL A 901 -9.20 -15.54 29.19
N LYS A 902 -8.24 -15.51 28.26
CA LYS A 902 -6.83 -15.77 28.57
C LYS A 902 -6.17 -14.61 29.34
N VAL A 903 -6.79 -13.42 29.38
CA VAL A 903 -6.27 -12.22 30.03
C VAL A 903 -7.04 -11.95 31.33
N PRO A 904 -6.51 -12.29 32.52
CA PRO A 904 -7.27 -12.25 33.78
C PRO A 904 -7.73 -10.85 34.21
N SER A 905 -7.07 -9.79 33.73
CA SER A 905 -7.45 -8.38 33.98
C SER A 905 -8.65 -7.94 33.15
N LEU A 906 -8.91 -8.61 32.01
CA LEU A 906 -9.92 -8.24 31.05
C LEU A 906 -11.24 -8.92 31.40
N LYS A 907 -12.21 -8.13 31.84
CA LYS A 907 -13.51 -8.65 32.27
C LYS A 907 -14.69 -8.12 31.48
N ARG A 908 -14.56 -6.95 30.85
CA ARG A 908 -15.66 -6.29 30.13
C ARG A 908 -15.46 -6.37 28.62
N VAL A 909 -16.51 -6.80 27.91
CA VAL A 909 -16.57 -6.79 26.45
C VAL A 909 -17.85 -6.07 26.01
N VAL A 910 -17.70 -5.07 25.15
CA VAL A 910 -18.81 -4.37 24.50
C VAL A 910 -18.93 -4.93 23.08
N LEU A 911 -20.00 -5.69 22.82
CA LEU A 911 -20.28 -6.30 21.52
C LEU A 911 -21.23 -5.40 20.72
N THR A 912 -20.78 -4.92 19.56
CA THR A 912 -21.68 -4.31 18.56
C THR A 912 -22.32 -5.43 17.77
N SER A 913 -23.61 -5.65 17.97
CA SER A 913 -24.42 -6.57 17.16
C SER A 913 -25.20 -5.73 16.13
N SER A 914 -26.49 -5.98 15.98
CA SER A 914 -27.41 -5.22 15.13
C SER A 914 -28.82 -5.38 15.66
N THR A 915 -29.68 -4.39 15.40
CA THR A 915 -31.13 -4.58 15.54
C THR A 915 -31.65 -5.77 14.75
N ALA A 916 -30.96 -6.21 13.68
CA ALA A 916 -31.27 -7.44 12.94
C ALA A 916 -31.38 -8.70 13.83
N SER A 917 -30.74 -8.69 15.00
CA SER A 917 -30.84 -9.77 16.01
C SER A 917 -32.09 -9.71 16.90
N CYS A 918 -32.94 -8.67 16.80
CA CYS A 918 -34.09 -8.46 17.69
C CYS A 918 -35.46 -8.54 17.01
N LEU A 919 -35.53 -8.55 15.68
CA LEU A 919 -36.72 -8.12 14.95
C LEU A 919 -37.44 -9.22 14.16
N TYR A 920 -36.73 -10.25 13.75
CA TYR A 920 -37.20 -11.20 12.74
C TYR A 920 -37.70 -12.47 13.42
N THR A 921 -38.88 -12.40 14.03
CA THR A 921 -39.48 -13.50 14.82
C THR A 921 -40.57 -14.28 14.06
N GLY A 922 -40.82 -13.94 12.80
CA GLY A 922 -41.92 -14.49 12.00
C GLY A 922 -43.31 -13.99 12.38
N LYS A 923 -43.44 -13.13 13.40
CA LYS A 923 -44.69 -12.47 13.78
C LYS A 923 -44.86 -11.15 13.01
N PRO A 924 -46.08 -10.78 12.58
CA PRO A 924 -46.34 -9.49 11.97
C PRO A 924 -46.01 -8.34 12.94
N LEU A 925 -45.23 -7.36 12.49
CA LEU A 925 -44.89 -6.17 13.26
C LEU A 925 -45.91 -5.07 12.95
N THR A 926 -47.02 -5.08 13.66
CA THR A 926 -48.09 -4.07 13.55
C THR A 926 -47.78 -2.82 14.41
N PRO A 927 -48.42 -1.67 14.17
CA PRO A 927 -48.13 -0.42 14.88
C PRO A 927 -48.30 -0.47 16.42
N ASP A 928 -49.08 -1.42 16.93
CA ASP A 928 -49.30 -1.69 18.35
C ASP A 928 -48.20 -2.55 19.00
N VAL A 929 -47.27 -3.12 18.21
CA VAL A 929 -46.15 -3.91 18.71
C VAL A 929 -44.99 -2.98 19.08
N ILE A 930 -44.53 -3.12 20.32
CA ILE A 930 -43.31 -2.50 20.85
C ILE A 930 -42.25 -3.60 20.97
N VAL A 931 -41.19 -3.52 20.17
CA VAL A 931 -40.01 -4.38 20.29
C VAL A 931 -39.06 -3.76 21.31
N ASP A 932 -38.48 -4.57 22.20
CA ASP A 932 -37.50 -4.12 23.19
C ASP A 932 -36.28 -5.05 23.21
N GLU A 933 -35.36 -4.79 24.15
CA GLU A 933 -34.10 -5.51 24.27
C GLU A 933 -34.25 -6.99 24.68
N THR A 934 -35.44 -7.43 25.07
CA THR A 934 -35.72 -8.84 25.42
C THR A 934 -35.96 -9.72 24.20
N TRP A 935 -36.23 -9.13 23.03
CA TRP A 935 -36.54 -9.86 21.81
C TRP A 935 -35.30 -10.35 21.10
N PHE A 936 -35.27 -11.64 20.72
CA PHE A 936 -34.32 -12.18 19.73
C PHE A 936 -35.07 -12.53 18.45
N SER A 937 -34.44 -12.28 17.29
CA SER A 937 -34.87 -12.84 16.02
C SER A 937 -34.86 -14.37 16.10
N ASP A 938 -35.79 -15.03 15.43
CA ASP A 938 -35.89 -16.50 15.41
C ASP A 938 -34.94 -17.04 14.34
N PRO A 939 -33.87 -17.78 14.71
CA PRO A 939 -32.92 -18.32 13.74
C PRO A 939 -33.57 -19.23 12.70
N VAL A 940 -34.58 -20.01 13.09
CA VAL A 940 -35.28 -20.94 12.18
C VAL A 940 -36.12 -20.15 11.18
N PHE A 941 -36.76 -19.06 11.61
CA PHE A 941 -37.49 -18.19 10.71
C PHE A 941 -36.55 -17.47 9.73
N CYS A 942 -35.42 -16.95 10.23
CA CYS A 942 -34.42 -16.28 9.41
C CYS A 942 -33.83 -17.22 8.36
N GLU A 943 -33.48 -18.45 8.75
CA GLU A 943 -32.95 -19.48 7.85
C GLU A 943 -33.97 -19.86 6.75
N LYS A 944 -35.21 -20.15 7.13
CA LYS A 944 -36.28 -20.49 6.17
C LYS A 944 -36.65 -19.36 5.21
N SER A 945 -36.46 -18.12 5.66
CA SER A 945 -36.77 -16.92 4.87
C SER A 945 -35.55 -16.38 4.12
N GLU A 946 -34.44 -17.11 4.13
CA GLU A 946 -33.17 -16.74 3.50
C GLU A 946 -32.63 -15.37 3.96
N LEU A 947 -32.92 -14.99 5.21
CA LEU A 947 -32.46 -13.74 5.85
C LEU A 947 -31.09 -13.95 6.48
N TRP A 948 -30.08 -14.24 5.66
CA TRP A 948 -28.77 -14.72 6.09
C TRP A 948 -27.98 -13.74 6.97
N TYR A 949 -28.06 -12.44 6.68
CA TYR A 949 -27.45 -11.40 7.54
C TYR A 949 -28.09 -11.37 8.93
N MET A 950 -29.42 -11.47 9.01
CA MET A 950 -30.16 -11.47 10.26
C MET A 950 -29.83 -12.73 11.06
N LEU A 951 -29.76 -13.88 10.39
CA LEU A 951 -29.36 -15.14 10.98
C LEU A 951 -27.93 -15.08 11.56
N SER A 952 -26.95 -14.56 10.80
CA SER A 952 -25.55 -14.50 11.25
C SER A 952 -25.37 -13.60 12.48
N LYS A 953 -26.01 -12.42 12.52
CA LYS A 953 -25.96 -11.53 13.70
C LYS A 953 -26.65 -12.14 14.92
N THR A 954 -27.78 -12.82 14.71
CA THR A 954 -28.51 -13.49 15.79
C THR A 954 -27.66 -14.60 16.40
N LEU A 955 -27.13 -15.51 15.57
CA LEU A 955 -26.32 -16.63 16.05
C LEU A 955 -25.01 -16.18 16.69
N ALA A 956 -24.36 -15.14 16.17
CA ALA A 956 -23.13 -14.60 16.75
C ALA A 956 -23.36 -14.01 18.14
N GLU A 957 -24.44 -13.24 18.32
CA GLU A 957 -24.79 -12.67 19.62
C GLU A 957 -25.23 -13.74 20.63
N GLU A 958 -26.03 -14.73 20.21
CA GLU A 958 -26.39 -15.88 21.07
C GLU A 958 -25.16 -16.67 21.52
N ALA A 959 -24.22 -16.93 20.60
CA ALA A 959 -22.96 -17.60 20.92
C ALA A 959 -22.11 -16.79 21.90
N ALA A 960 -22.06 -15.46 21.73
CA ALA A 960 -21.36 -14.56 22.62
C ALA A 960 -21.93 -14.60 24.04
N TRP A 961 -23.25 -14.48 24.19
CA TRP A 961 -23.93 -14.54 25.50
C TRP A 961 -23.70 -15.86 26.21
N LYS A 962 -23.80 -16.97 25.47
CA LYS A 962 -23.55 -18.31 26.02
C LYS A 962 -22.11 -18.42 26.52
N PHE A 963 -21.14 -18.05 25.69
CA PHE A 963 -19.72 -18.14 26.03
C PHE A 963 -19.35 -17.22 27.20
N ALA A 964 -19.85 -15.98 27.20
CA ALA A 964 -19.60 -15.01 28.26
C ALA A 964 -20.12 -15.51 29.62
N LYS A 965 -21.32 -16.08 29.65
CA LYS A 965 -21.92 -16.66 30.87
C LYS A 965 -21.11 -17.84 31.40
N GLU A 966 -20.62 -18.72 30.53
CA GLU A 966 -19.82 -19.90 30.90
C GLU A 966 -18.43 -19.52 31.43
N ASN A 967 -17.87 -18.40 30.99
CA ASN A 967 -16.50 -17.98 31.32
C ASN A 967 -16.40 -16.73 32.20
N GLY A 968 -17.54 -16.20 32.70
CA GLY A 968 -17.57 -15.06 33.61
C GLY A 968 -17.14 -13.72 32.98
N ILE A 969 -17.38 -13.53 31.68
CA ILE A 969 -17.17 -12.25 31.00
C ILE A 969 -18.40 -11.35 31.21
N ASP A 970 -18.16 -10.10 31.60
CA ASP A 970 -19.16 -9.04 31.64
C ASP A 970 -19.41 -8.49 30.22
N LEU A 971 -20.40 -9.06 29.54
CA LEU A 971 -20.76 -8.71 28.17
C LEU A 971 -21.90 -7.67 28.16
N VAL A 972 -21.72 -6.61 27.38
CA VAL A 972 -22.79 -5.66 27.03
C VAL A 972 -22.96 -5.67 25.52
N ALA A 973 -24.19 -5.86 25.03
CA ALA A 973 -24.47 -5.87 23.60
C ALA A 973 -25.19 -4.59 23.17
N LEU A 974 -24.71 -3.97 22.11
CA LEU A 974 -25.31 -2.80 21.47
C LEU A 974 -25.90 -3.22 20.13
N ASN A 975 -27.19 -2.92 19.92
CA ASN A 975 -27.94 -3.32 18.74
C ASN A 975 -28.33 -2.06 17.94
N PRO A 976 -27.45 -1.51 17.09
CA PRO A 976 -27.75 -0.34 16.27
C PRO A 976 -28.67 -0.63 15.09
N ALA A 977 -29.44 0.39 14.69
CA ALA A 977 -30.22 0.41 13.46
C ALA A 977 -29.37 0.90 12.26
N PHE A 978 -29.99 1.40 11.17
CA PHE A 978 -29.23 1.98 10.06
C PHE A 978 -28.49 3.23 10.55
N VAL A 979 -27.17 3.10 10.65
CA VAL A 979 -26.29 4.18 11.11
C VAL A 979 -26.06 5.16 9.97
N ILE A 980 -26.47 6.42 10.18
CA ILE A 980 -26.29 7.54 9.25
C ILE A 980 -25.76 8.76 10.02
N GLY A 981 -25.32 9.81 9.33
CA GLY A 981 -24.69 10.98 9.95
C GLY A 981 -23.41 11.40 9.23
N PRO A 982 -22.56 12.22 9.88
CA PRO A 982 -21.34 12.71 9.26
C PRO A 982 -20.36 11.57 8.92
N LEU A 983 -19.80 11.61 7.70
CA LEU A 983 -18.79 10.64 7.25
C LEU A 983 -17.41 11.03 7.80
N LEU A 984 -16.76 10.11 8.52
CA LEU A 984 -15.38 10.26 9.00
C LEU A 984 -14.34 9.78 7.98
N GLN A 985 -14.77 8.97 6.99
CA GLN A 985 -13.94 8.39 5.95
C GLN A 985 -14.44 8.77 4.55
N PRO A 986 -13.55 8.84 3.53
CA PRO A 986 -13.92 9.26 2.17
C PRO A 986 -14.75 8.21 1.41
N THR A 987 -14.80 6.97 1.91
CA THR A 987 -15.59 5.87 1.33
C THR A 987 -17.00 5.80 1.90
N LEU A 988 -17.99 5.67 1.02
CA LEU A 988 -19.39 5.50 1.40
C LEU A 988 -19.61 4.10 1.99
N HIS A 989 -19.98 4.01 3.27
CA HIS A 989 -20.46 2.75 3.84
C HIS A 989 -21.91 2.46 3.42
N PHE A 990 -22.29 1.18 3.39
CA PHE A 990 -23.56 0.70 2.83
C PHE A 990 -24.81 1.50 3.27
N THR A 991 -24.95 1.77 4.57
CA THR A 991 -26.13 2.46 5.13
C THR A 991 -26.25 3.91 4.66
N VAL A 992 -25.14 4.63 4.53
CA VAL A 992 -25.11 6.01 4.03
C VAL A 992 -25.19 6.02 2.49
N GLY A 993 -24.57 5.06 1.80
CA GLY A 993 -24.75 4.85 0.36
C GLY A 993 -26.22 4.66 -0.04
N THR A 994 -27.00 3.97 0.80
CA THR A 994 -28.45 3.75 0.60
C THR A 994 -29.24 5.07 0.57
N ILE A 995 -28.85 6.08 1.36
CA ILE A 995 -29.48 7.41 1.30
C ILE A 995 -29.17 8.08 -0.06
N LEU A 996 -27.93 7.97 -0.54
CA LEU A 996 -27.56 8.44 -1.88
C LEU A 996 -28.26 7.64 -2.99
N ASN A 997 -28.59 6.36 -2.79
CA ASN A 997 -29.46 5.58 -3.70
C ASN A 997 -30.81 6.25 -3.83
N HIS A 998 -31.49 6.42 -2.70
CA HIS A 998 -32.85 6.94 -2.69
C HIS A 998 -32.95 8.39 -3.15
N ILE A 999 -31.89 9.19 -3.00
CA ILE A 999 -31.84 10.55 -3.59
C ILE A 999 -31.74 10.49 -5.13
N ASN A 1000 -31.09 9.48 -5.71
CA ASN A 1000 -30.82 9.38 -7.14
C ASN A 1000 -31.84 8.52 -7.92
N GLU A 1001 -32.76 7.84 -7.23
CA GLU A 1001 -33.80 7.00 -7.83
C GLU A 1001 -34.97 7.83 -8.39
N VAL A 1002 -35.69 7.27 -9.38
CA VAL A 1002 -36.90 7.90 -9.97
C VAL A 1002 -38.13 7.66 -9.09
N LYS A 1003 -38.19 6.52 -8.40
CA LYS A 1003 -39.25 6.12 -7.45
C LYS A 1003 -38.62 5.58 -6.19
N PHE A 1004 -39.29 5.72 -5.05
CA PHE A 1004 -38.79 5.19 -3.77
C PHE A 1004 -39.63 3.99 -3.28
N PRO A 1005 -39.03 3.01 -2.58
CA PRO A 1005 -39.74 1.83 -2.10
C PRO A 1005 -40.70 2.15 -0.94
N ASN A 1006 -41.82 1.41 -0.87
CA ASN A 1006 -42.79 1.45 0.23
C ASN A 1006 -42.22 0.70 1.47
N LYS A 1007 -41.26 1.32 2.16
CA LYS A 1007 -40.51 0.72 3.28
C LYS A 1007 -40.35 1.68 4.45
N VAL A 1008 -40.36 1.09 5.66
CA VAL A 1008 -40.03 1.77 6.92
C VAL A 1008 -38.57 1.53 7.26
N TYR A 1009 -37.82 2.61 7.44
CA TYR A 1009 -36.42 2.59 7.85
C TYR A 1009 -36.26 3.01 9.31
N ARG A 1010 -35.14 2.57 9.89
CA ARG A 1010 -34.80 2.83 11.29
C ARG A 1010 -33.44 3.44 11.35
N TYR A 1011 -33.36 4.68 11.78
CA TYR A 1011 -32.13 5.46 11.75
C TYR A 1011 -31.59 5.67 13.16
N VAL A 1012 -30.27 5.69 13.25
CA VAL A 1012 -29.54 6.15 14.43
C VAL A 1012 -28.34 6.97 13.95
N ASP A 1013 -28.05 8.06 14.65
CA ASP A 1013 -26.90 8.90 14.32
C ASP A 1013 -25.60 8.18 14.72
N VAL A 1014 -24.58 8.22 13.87
CA VAL A 1014 -23.27 7.62 14.15
C VAL A 1014 -22.68 8.10 15.49
N ARG A 1015 -22.95 9.36 15.87
CA ARG A 1015 -22.48 9.94 17.14
C ARG A 1015 -23.18 9.32 18.35
N ASP A 1016 -24.46 8.96 18.22
CA ASP A 1016 -25.21 8.29 19.29
C ASP A 1016 -24.70 6.86 19.49
N VAL A 1017 -24.32 6.19 18.42
CA VAL A 1017 -23.72 4.85 18.48
C VAL A 1017 -22.35 4.90 19.17
N ALA A 1018 -21.49 5.84 18.81
CA ALA A 1018 -20.19 6.06 19.47
C ALA A 1018 -20.35 6.33 20.98
N LEU A 1019 -21.25 7.25 21.35
CA LEU A 1019 -21.53 7.54 22.75
C LEU A 1019 -22.02 6.30 23.51
N ALA A 1020 -22.87 5.47 22.89
CA ALA A 1020 -23.36 4.23 23.51
C ALA A 1020 -22.24 3.21 23.76
N HIS A 1021 -21.22 3.14 22.91
CA HIS A 1021 -20.06 2.26 23.14
C HIS A 1021 -19.29 2.72 24.37
N ILE A 1022 -18.98 4.02 24.46
CA ILE A 1022 -18.30 4.61 25.61
C ILE A 1022 -19.10 4.34 26.89
N GLN A 1023 -20.40 4.61 26.90
CA GLN A 1023 -21.25 4.37 28.08
C GLN A 1023 -21.33 2.88 28.46
N ALA A 1024 -21.37 1.97 27.49
CA ALA A 1024 -21.35 0.53 27.74
C ALA A 1024 -20.08 0.05 28.42
N PHE A 1025 -18.97 0.72 28.14
CA PHE A 1025 -17.70 0.41 28.75
C PHE A 1025 -17.54 1.07 30.12
N GLU A 1026 -17.75 2.38 30.20
CA GLU A 1026 -17.43 3.20 31.37
C GLU A 1026 -18.43 3.05 32.52
N VAL A 1027 -19.71 2.83 32.23
CA VAL A 1027 -20.75 2.75 33.27
C VAL A 1027 -20.74 1.36 33.90
N PRO A 1028 -20.38 1.20 35.19
CA PRO A 1028 -20.27 -0.14 35.79
C PRO A 1028 -21.60 -0.91 35.82
N SER A 1029 -22.74 -0.20 35.90
CA SER A 1029 -24.08 -0.79 35.88
C SER A 1029 -24.62 -1.12 34.47
N ALA A 1030 -23.87 -0.79 33.40
CA ALA A 1030 -24.20 -1.18 32.04
C ALA A 1030 -24.34 -2.70 31.96
N SER A 1031 -25.47 -3.22 31.48
CA SER A 1031 -25.68 -4.66 31.38
C SER A 1031 -26.75 -5.08 30.38
N GLY A 1032 -26.57 -6.26 29.81
CA GLY A 1032 -27.51 -6.83 28.84
C GLY A 1032 -27.39 -6.17 27.48
N ARG A 1033 -28.53 -6.10 26.79
CA ARG A 1033 -28.66 -5.59 25.41
C ARG A 1033 -29.22 -4.17 25.41
N TYR A 1034 -28.88 -3.36 24.41
CA TYR A 1034 -29.40 -1.99 24.22
C TYR A 1034 -29.76 -1.76 22.76
N CYS A 1035 -31.03 -1.47 22.47
CA CYS A 1035 -31.47 -1.12 21.13
C CYS A 1035 -31.17 0.36 20.85
N LEU A 1036 -30.29 0.62 19.87
CA LEU A 1036 -29.92 1.98 19.47
C LEU A 1036 -30.70 2.38 18.22
N VAL A 1037 -31.92 2.86 18.45
CA VAL A 1037 -32.85 3.32 17.41
C VAL A 1037 -33.34 4.72 17.77
N GLY A 1038 -32.85 5.71 17.02
CA GLY A 1038 -33.25 7.10 17.22
C GLY A 1038 -34.63 7.39 16.62
N HIS A 1039 -34.85 6.92 15.38
CA HIS A 1039 -36.04 7.25 14.59
C HIS A 1039 -36.53 6.06 13.78
N ILE A 1040 -37.84 5.90 13.70
CA ILE A 1040 -38.51 4.90 12.85
C ILE A 1040 -39.47 5.66 11.96
N VAL A 1041 -39.14 5.78 10.67
CA VAL A 1041 -39.91 6.60 9.73
C VAL A 1041 -40.11 5.86 8.42
N HIS A 1042 -41.24 6.14 7.77
CA HIS A 1042 -41.43 5.70 6.39
C HIS A 1042 -40.45 6.47 5.48
N LEU A 1043 -39.92 5.84 4.43
CA LEU A 1043 -38.92 6.48 3.55
C LEU A 1043 -39.41 7.82 2.98
N SER A 1044 -40.68 7.93 2.61
CA SER A 1044 -41.29 9.19 2.13
C SER A 1044 -41.16 10.35 3.13
N GLU A 1045 -41.20 10.10 4.43
CA GLU A 1045 -41.04 11.12 5.46
C GLU A 1045 -39.59 11.63 5.52
N ALA A 1046 -38.62 10.72 5.46
CA ALA A 1046 -37.20 11.10 5.38
C ALA A 1046 -36.89 11.88 4.10
N LEU A 1047 -37.44 11.46 2.95
CA LEU A 1047 -37.30 12.18 1.68
C LEU A 1047 -37.98 13.55 1.71
N ASN A 1048 -39.12 13.68 2.40
CA ASN A 1048 -39.78 14.98 2.61
C ASN A 1048 -38.93 15.94 3.45
N ILE A 1049 -38.24 15.44 4.47
CA ILE A 1049 -37.27 16.23 5.25
C ILE A 1049 -36.12 16.69 4.35
N LEU A 1050 -35.54 15.78 3.56
CA LEU A 1050 -34.48 16.11 2.61
C LEU A 1050 -34.91 17.14 1.57
N ARG A 1051 -36.14 17.04 1.05
CA ARG A 1051 -36.70 18.01 0.08
C ARG A 1051 -36.83 19.41 0.67
N LYS A 1052 -37.19 19.51 1.95
CA LYS A 1052 -37.25 20.80 2.65
C LYS A 1052 -35.86 21.37 2.92
N LEU A 1053 -34.89 20.52 3.27
CA LEU A 1053 -33.52 20.94 3.57
C LEU A 1053 -32.74 21.30 2.29
N TYR A 1054 -32.98 20.61 1.18
CA TYR A 1054 -32.27 20.75 -0.09
C TYR A 1054 -33.21 20.78 -1.30
N PRO A 1055 -33.89 21.92 -1.56
CA PRO A 1055 -34.85 22.04 -2.66
C PRO A 1055 -34.24 21.88 -4.06
N THR A 1056 -32.91 21.98 -4.17
CA THR A 1056 -32.17 21.87 -5.44
C THR A 1056 -31.79 20.43 -5.80
N LEU A 1057 -31.98 19.46 -4.88
CA LEU A 1057 -31.73 18.04 -5.17
C LEU A 1057 -32.97 17.40 -5.81
N SER A 1058 -32.75 16.62 -6.87
CA SER A 1058 -33.81 15.90 -7.59
C SER A 1058 -34.29 14.66 -6.81
N ILE A 1059 -35.04 14.86 -5.74
CA ILE A 1059 -35.53 13.79 -4.84
C ILE A 1059 -36.83 13.18 -5.38
N PRO A 1060 -36.97 11.84 -5.45
CA PRO A 1060 -38.17 11.18 -5.99
C PRO A 1060 -39.45 11.52 -5.21
N GLU A 1061 -40.57 11.61 -5.94
CA GLU A 1061 -41.90 11.95 -5.40
C GLU A 1061 -42.89 10.79 -5.42
N GLU A 1062 -42.69 9.81 -6.31
CA GLU A 1062 -43.58 8.66 -6.47
C GLU A 1062 -43.06 7.43 -5.73
N CYS A 1063 -43.98 6.71 -5.08
CA CYS A 1063 -43.70 5.40 -4.51
C CYS A 1063 -43.62 4.35 -5.64
N GLU A 1064 -42.82 3.30 -5.46
CA GLU A 1064 -42.74 2.19 -6.41
C GLU A 1064 -44.05 1.42 -6.61
N ASP A 1065 -44.90 1.36 -5.57
CA ASP A 1065 -46.21 0.72 -5.62
C ASP A 1065 -47.35 1.64 -5.18
N ASP A 1066 -48.56 1.33 -5.63
CA ASP A 1066 -49.79 2.05 -5.29
C ASP A 1066 -50.43 1.53 -3.97
N LYS A 1067 -49.70 0.75 -3.17
CA LYS A 1067 -50.23 0.21 -1.91
C LYS A 1067 -50.27 1.30 -0.84
N PRO A 1068 -51.18 1.20 0.15
CA PRO A 1068 -51.12 2.08 1.32
C PRO A 1068 -49.73 2.04 1.95
N LEU A 1069 -49.22 3.21 2.36
CA LEU A 1069 -47.91 3.32 3.00
C LEU A 1069 -47.87 2.44 4.25
N VAL A 1070 -46.85 1.60 4.35
CA VAL A 1070 -46.67 0.73 5.51
C VAL A 1070 -46.45 1.60 6.75
N GLN A 1071 -47.32 1.44 7.77
CA GLN A 1071 -47.14 2.09 9.06
C GLN A 1071 -46.05 1.39 9.87
N GLY A 1072 -45.18 2.19 10.50
CA GLY A 1072 -44.11 1.67 11.35
C GLY A 1072 -44.63 1.07 12.66
N TYR A 1073 -43.95 0.04 13.14
CA TYR A 1073 -44.02 -0.44 14.52
C TYR A 1073 -43.03 0.32 15.41
N GLN A 1074 -43.09 0.10 16.72
CA GLN A 1074 -42.23 0.80 17.67
C GLN A 1074 -41.08 -0.09 18.15
N ILE A 1075 -39.93 0.52 18.43
CA ILE A 1075 -38.84 -0.09 19.18
C ILE A 1075 -38.62 0.79 20.41
N SER A 1076 -38.67 0.19 21.60
CA SER A 1076 -38.39 0.89 22.84
C SER A 1076 -36.96 1.39 22.85
N ASN A 1077 -36.79 2.65 23.24
CA ASN A 1077 -35.49 3.25 23.49
C ASN A 1077 -35.35 3.73 24.94
N GLU A 1078 -36.24 3.28 25.83
CA GLU A 1078 -36.22 3.66 27.25
C GLU A 1078 -34.93 3.20 27.94
N LYS A 1079 -34.46 1.99 27.64
CA LYS A 1079 -33.23 1.48 28.21
C LYS A 1079 -32.02 2.27 27.72
N ALA A 1080 -31.92 2.57 26.42
CA ALA A 1080 -30.86 3.43 25.86
C ALA A 1080 -30.92 4.88 26.40
N LYS A 1081 -32.11 5.43 26.64
CA LYS A 1081 -32.26 6.76 27.28
C LYS A 1081 -31.84 6.74 28.76
N SER A 1082 -32.22 5.70 29.51
CA SER A 1082 -31.76 5.51 30.89
C SER A 1082 -30.25 5.31 31.00
N PHE A 1083 -29.63 4.91 29.89
CA PHE A 1083 -28.20 4.72 29.69
C PHE A 1083 -27.46 5.99 29.26
N GLY A 1084 -28.15 7.14 29.26
CA GLY A 1084 -27.57 8.45 28.97
C GLY A 1084 -27.55 8.84 27.49
N ILE A 1085 -28.22 8.09 26.62
CA ILE A 1085 -28.28 8.38 25.18
C ILE A 1085 -29.45 9.30 24.86
N ASN A 1086 -29.12 10.51 24.40
CA ASN A 1086 -30.07 11.49 23.89
C ASN A 1086 -29.97 11.54 22.37
N PHE A 1087 -30.81 10.76 21.69
CA PHE A 1087 -30.73 10.60 20.24
C PHE A 1087 -30.83 11.93 19.48
N VAL A 1088 -29.92 12.12 18.53
CA VAL A 1088 -29.89 13.30 17.64
C VAL A 1088 -31.15 13.33 16.79
N PRO A 1089 -31.80 14.51 16.58
CA PRO A 1089 -32.97 14.62 15.72
C PRO A 1089 -32.70 14.19 14.27
N LEU A 1090 -33.66 13.48 13.65
CA LEU A 1090 -33.51 12.92 12.30
C LEU A 1090 -33.12 13.98 11.25
N GLU A 1091 -33.66 15.19 11.37
CA GLU A 1091 -33.39 16.30 10.46
C GLU A 1091 -31.93 16.75 10.50
N VAL A 1092 -31.30 16.69 11.68
CA VAL A 1092 -29.87 16.99 11.86
C VAL A 1092 -29.04 15.85 11.28
N THR A 1093 -29.40 14.60 11.60
CA THR A 1093 -28.69 13.42 11.09
C THR A 1093 -28.71 13.34 9.56
N LEU A 1094 -29.86 13.60 8.92
CA LEU A 1094 -29.99 13.63 7.45
C LEU A 1094 -29.22 14.79 6.81
N ARG A 1095 -29.25 15.97 7.43
CA ARG A 1095 -28.48 17.14 6.97
C ARG A 1095 -26.99 16.83 6.97
N ASP A 1096 -26.45 16.35 8.09
CA ASP A 1096 -25.03 16.07 8.24
C ASP A 1096 -24.56 14.95 7.29
N THR A 1097 -25.46 13.99 6.99
CA THR A 1097 -25.22 12.96 5.97
C THR A 1097 -25.07 13.58 4.57
N VAL A 1098 -25.98 14.49 4.18
CA VAL A 1098 -25.94 15.12 2.85
C VAL A 1098 -24.81 16.14 2.72
N GLU A 1099 -24.50 16.93 3.75
CA GLU A 1099 -23.33 17.79 3.75
C GLU A 1099 -22.04 16.97 3.59
N SER A 1100 -21.96 15.79 4.22
CA SER A 1100 -20.84 14.87 4.02
C SER A 1100 -20.75 14.38 2.57
N PHE A 1101 -21.86 14.18 1.87
CA PHE A 1101 -21.82 13.88 0.43
C PHE A 1101 -21.25 15.04 -0.40
N LYS A 1102 -21.58 16.29 -0.05
CA LYS A 1102 -21.02 17.46 -0.74
C LYS A 1102 -19.52 17.60 -0.47
N GLU A 1103 -19.10 17.48 0.78
CA GLU A 1103 -17.70 17.54 1.20
C GLU A 1103 -16.84 16.48 0.47
N ASN A 1104 -17.41 15.28 0.24
CA ASN A 1104 -16.74 14.18 -0.43
C ASN A 1104 -17.00 14.11 -1.95
N GLY A 1105 -17.57 15.15 -2.58
CA GLY A 1105 -17.79 15.21 -4.03
C GLY A 1105 -18.77 14.16 -4.58
N CYS A 1106 -19.67 13.64 -3.75
CA CYS A 1106 -20.62 12.58 -4.12
C CYS A 1106 -21.90 13.12 -4.80
N LEU A 1107 -22.09 14.45 -4.86
CA LEU A 1107 -23.32 15.12 -5.36
C LEU A 1107 -23.12 16.00 -6.61
N ASP A 1108 -21.91 16.12 -7.16
CA ASP A 1108 -21.64 17.02 -8.29
C ASP A 1108 -22.27 16.53 -9.61
N SER A 1109 -22.83 17.51 -10.34
CA SER A 1109 -23.64 17.34 -11.54
C SER A 1109 -22.80 17.07 -12.80
N ASP A 1110 -22.27 15.86 -12.90
CA ASP A 1110 -22.06 15.16 -14.18
C ASP A 1110 -22.86 13.84 -14.12
N GLN A 1111 -24.16 13.98 -14.36
CA GLN A 1111 -25.16 12.92 -14.33
C GLN A 1111 -24.97 11.94 -15.50
N LYS A 1112 -23.96 11.08 -15.37
CA LYS A 1112 -23.87 9.72 -15.94
C LYS A 1112 -22.72 8.93 -15.29
N ALA A 1113 -21.65 9.62 -14.89
CA ALA A 1113 -20.46 9.02 -14.29
C ALA A 1113 -20.67 8.43 -12.89
N LEU A 1114 -21.67 8.88 -12.13
CA LEU A 1114 -21.97 8.35 -10.79
C LEU A 1114 -22.98 7.20 -10.80
N VAL A 1115 -23.84 7.10 -11.82
CA VAL A 1115 -24.67 5.90 -12.04
C VAL A 1115 -23.81 4.76 -12.58
N ASP A 1116 -22.81 5.07 -13.42
CA ASP A 1116 -21.80 4.09 -13.84
C ASP A 1116 -20.85 3.67 -12.70
N ARG A 1117 -20.68 4.50 -11.65
CA ARG A 1117 -20.00 4.06 -10.41
C ARG A 1117 -20.86 3.16 -9.53
N ARG A 1118 -22.20 3.16 -9.67
CA ARG A 1118 -23.07 2.23 -8.94
C ARG A 1118 -23.35 0.94 -9.74
N ASN A 1119 -23.49 1.01 -11.06
CA ASN A 1119 -23.56 -0.20 -11.89
C ASN A 1119 -22.19 -0.89 -12.01
N GLY A 1120 -21.09 -0.17 -11.80
CA GLY A 1120 -19.74 -0.75 -11.62
C GLY A 1120 -19.50 -1.42 -10.27
N LEU A 1121 -20.50 -1.45 -9.37
CA LEU A 1121 -20.50 -2.20 -8.11
C LEU A 1121 -21.56 -3.32 -8.09
N GLU A 1122 -22.35 -3.47 -9.16
CA GLU A 1122 -23.21 -4.65 -9.41
C GLU A 1122 -22.74 -5.46 -10.64
N ASP A 1123 -21.47 -5.29 -11.03
CA ASP A 1123 -20.75 -6.23 -11.89
C ASP A 1123 -19.96 -7.21 -11.00
N PRO A 1124 -20.19 -8.54 -11.08
CA PRO A 1124 -19.48 -9.54 -10.29
C PRO A 1124 -17.95 -9.57 -10.52
N GLU A 1125 -17.45 -8.87 -11.54
CA GLU A 1125 -16.08 -8.96 -12.01
C GLU A 1125 -15.07 -7.94 -11.47
N ASN A 1126 -15.47 -6.97 -10.66
CA ASN A 1126 -14.50 -6.10 -9.97
C ASN A 1126 -13.96 -6.67 -8.64
N ARG A 1127 -14.17 -7.97 -8.38
CA ARG A 1127 -13.68 -8.64 -7.16
C ARG A 1127 -12.22 -9.12 -7.19
N PHE A 1128 -11.47 -9.01 -8.30
CA PHE A 1128 -10.13 -9.64 -8.38
C PHE A 1128 -8.97 -8.78 -8.92
N HIS A 1129 -9.06 -7.44 -8.89
CA HIS A 1129 -7.89 -6.56 -9.06
C HIS A 1129 -7.64 -5.57 -7.91
N HIS A 1130 -8.16 -5.89 -6.72
CA HIS A 1130 -7.89 -5.16 -5.48
C HIS A 1130 -7.45 -6.09 -4.32
N GLY A 1131 -6.38 -6.86 -4.50
CA GLY A 1131 -5.46 -7.14 -3.38
C GLY A 1131 -4.27 -6.19 -3.56
N ASN A 1132 -3.97 -5.18 -2.74
CA ASN A 1132 -4.05 -5.04 -1.30
C ASN A 1132 -4.36 -3.59 -0.91
N ARG A 1133 -5.62 -3.17 -1.04
CA ARG A 1133 -6.17 -2.01 -0.31
C ARG A 1133 -7.65 -2.25 -0.01
N GLU A 1134 -7.94 -3.31 0.74
CA GLU A 1134 -9.14 -3.27 1.58
C GLU A 1134 -8.77 -2.51 2.86
N THR A 1135 -9.06 -1.22 2.79
CA THR A 1135 -9.68 -0.43 3.84
C THR A 1135 -9.78 -1.11 5.21
N VAL A 1136 -9.00 -0.56 6.15
CA VAL A 1136 -9.34 -0.54 7.58
C VAL A 1136 -10.77 -0.01 7.70
N VAL A 1137 -11.76 -0.90 7.80
CA VAL A 1137 -13.17 -0.57 8.01
C VAL A 1137 -13.58 -1.20 9.34
N ASN A 1138 -14.24 -0.37 10.15
CA ASN A 1138 -14.79 -0.60 11.49
C ASN A 1138 -13.81 -0.49 12.66
N ALA A 1139 -13.20 0.68 12.83
CA ALA A 1139 -12.60 1.10 14.11
C ALA A 1139 -12.69 2.60 14.35
N GLU A 1140 -13.85 3.21 14.10
CA GLU A 1140 -14.20 4.51 14.70
C GLU A 1140 -15.66 4.46 15.13
N VAL A 1141 -15.89 3.73 16.22
CA VAL A 1141 -17.04 3.91 17.10
C VAL A 1141 -16.51 4.13 18.50
#